data_AF-A0A1D1ZGW9-F1
#
_entry.id   AF-A0A1D1ZGW9-F1
#
_cell.length_a   1.000
_cell.length_b   1.000
_cell.length_c   1.000
_cell.angle_alpha   90.00
_cell.angle_beta   90.00
_cell.angle_gamma   90.00
#
_symmetry.space_group_name_H-M   'P 1'
#
loop_
_entity.id
_entity.type
_entity.pdbx_description
1 polymer ?
#
loop_
_entity_poly.entity_id
_entity_poly.type
_entity_poly.pdbx_seq_one_letter_code
_entity_poly.pdbx_strand_id
1 'polypeptide(L)'
;MANLDIMEPSTLITDGFLLASSTFRGSENVCIDSANDENILLKDLDSYWDDLNTRLTVSRMVSDSVIRGMVNAIVQEAAEKISSLEAEVKKLNARLRLYESDTLANHKSELIPVQLSPKSQVQSSYSVCSTDNIMHLHNAMIVAENHLQMLKNEIASMQSSNSCGMTNPNSENFGVLNKGNGLDPLTKMDEGIDAFGTLLATMCEYTGKVISSLKDSFYEQQWQCEIEKMVDTIILQNFMGELQVDFKKKLSSKSSPFDIQNKHQLKKADELSSLRQELDSISKSIFGAEPEHSFTHDFHETFEDGDNTKMKDDLPHRGLENNPVTDTSHMEENGIPFVEKSEIITPEVADSSLIFRMPKEDLINYYKAEINKVKRQSESSLHEKTEELFRLKREFLKEKGSLQCKKEKSFEAPKKKFLEIIVKLDKILFETEKFFMVQGDHDQTCSYKQTIDGLLLENLHLHDLLVDKRKEVKCLSSWVSDAASQMSNYSSTEVNLLKKMNNFKWEIEDVKTEAFIRNQIDKCILNELIYEVKSQLDDFHMRNEMLEEYYGIILMQKTLDLEAEKEEKLVQVASLSTVLNDKDRALSLEVKKSEKLKREIVSLLALMEEQSRIASETESMLAQQKEHFERVLEEFNLMKDRANGQEKLISDYREKSEISKARLDEALALVHQYEAKVCDLTQNFMATSNDLQEAEKHKAMLDVIIQEKESEIFSLTASSDEQIVQLRSILIVVEELSKSIAVFQSSIMENIQRRYSRLETLCCQFASLAEQVDILKRRELGCRAKFEIKSFDLKKAEDEVDLLGDEVDALLDILEKIYIALDYYSPVLQHYCGVMEILKLVRERIKRNIFL
;
A
#
# COMPACT_ATOMS: atom_id res chain seq x y z
N MET A 1 32.76 44.43 -12.57
CA MET A 1 33.59 45.37 -11.77
C MET A 1 34.93 44.71 -11.52
N ALA A 2 36.02 45.46 -11.51
CA ALA A 2 37.37 44.93 -11.44
C ALA A 2 37.79 44.56 -10.01
N ASN A 3 38.65 43.56 -9.88
CA ASN A 3 40.00 43.80 -9.37
C ASN A 3 40.98 42.72 -9.84
N LEU A 4 42.26 43.10 -9.79
CA LEU A 4 43.42 42.47 -10.42
C LEU A 4 44.37 42.02 -9.30
N ASP A 5 45.02 40.85 -9.43
CA ASP A 5 46.49 40.77 -9.27
C ASP A 5 47.08 39.37 -9.58
N ILE A 6 47.87 39.34 -10.65
CA ILE A 6 49.25 38.82 -10.75
C ILE A 6 49.62 37.54 -9.95
N MET A 7 49.92 36.47 -10.67
CA MET A 7 51.13 35.64 -10.48
C MET A 7 51.62 35.08 -11.83
N GLU A 8 52.94 34.97 -12.01
CA GLU A 8 53.61 34.67 -13.29
C GLU A 8 53.65 33.18 -13.65
N PRO A 9 53.69 32.81 -14.95
CA PRO A 9 54.05 31.46 -15.39
C PRO A 9 55.57 31.30 -15.49
N SER A 10 56.10 30.22 -14.89
CA SER A 10 57.55 29.97 -14.80
C SER A 10 58.21 29.63 -16.14
N THR A 11 59.41 30.16 -16.33
CA THR A 11 60.28 29.95 -17.50
C THR A 11 60.83 28.52 -17.57
N LEU A 12 60.65 27.85 -18.71
CA LEU A 12 61.42 26.66 -19.09
C LEU A 12 62.77 27.10 -19.65
N ILE A 13 63.86 26.84 -18.90
CA ILE A 13 65.22 26.97 -19.41
C ILE A 13 65.63 25.66 -20.08
N THR A 14 65.68 25.67 -21.40
CA THR A 14 66.43 24.70 -22.20
C THR A 14 67.83 25.23 -22.44
N ASP A 15 68.85 24.67 -21.79
CA ASP A 15 70.24 24.91 -22.15
C ASP A 15 70.79 23.78 -23.02
N GLY A 16 71.49 24.16 -24.09
CA GLY A 16 71.91 23.25 -25.16
C GLY A 16 73.37 22.84 -25.09
N PHE A 17 73.67 21.64 -25.59
CA PHE A 17 75.04 21.21 -25.85
C PHE A 17 75.55 21.80 -27.17
N LEU A 18 76.49 22.75 -27.09
CA LEU A 18 77.28 23.21 -28.23
C LEU A 18 78.46 22.25 -28.48
N LEU A 19 78.43 21.55 -29.61
CA LEU A 19 79.61 20.87 -30.15
C LEU A 19 80.48 21.89 -30.90
N ALA A 20 81.64 22.23 -30.32
CA ALA A 20 82.65 23.05 -30.97
C ALA A 20 83.71 22.16 -31.65
N SER A 21 83.78 22.23 -32.98
CA SER A 21 84.83 21.59 -33.77
C SER A 21 86.16 22.33 -33.62
N SER A 22 87.26 21.63 -33.34
CA SER A 22 88.62 22.17 -33.52
C SER A 22 89.54 21.16 -34.22
N THR A 23 89.86 21.45 -35.47
CA THR A 23 90.99 20.85 -36.19
C THR A 23 92.30 21.31 -35.54
N PHE A 24 93.23 20.39 -35.27
CA PHE A 24 94.63 20.77 -35.04
C PHE A 24 95.60 19.91 -35.86
N ARG A 25 96.73 20.54 -36.21
CA ARG A 25 97.74 20.10 -37.18
C ARG A 25 98.97 19.61 -36.41
N GLY A 26 99.63 18.55 -36.87
CA GLY A 26 100.77 17.98 -36.15
C GLY A 26 102.03 18.86 -36.12
N SER A 27 102.82 18.68 -35.06
CA SER A 27 104.26 18.96 -34.99
C SER A 27 104.90 18.08 -33.90
N GLU A 28 106.17 17.73 -34.08
CA GLU A 28 106.89 16.69 -33.33
C GLU A 28 107.53 17.16 -32.01
N ASN A 29 108.03 16.19 -31.22
CA ASN A 29 108.96 16.31 -30.07
C ASN A 29 108.34 16.95 -28.79
N VAL A 30 108.39 16.32 -27.61
CA VAL A 30 109.55 15.82 -26.84
C VAL A 30 109.08 14.77 -25.81
N CYS A 31 109.97 13.87 -25.38
CA CYS A 31 109.70 12.82 -24.37
C CYS A 31 109.99 13.31 -22.92
N ILE A 32 109.47 12.58 -21.90
CA ILE A 32 109.69 12.76 -20.43
C ILE A 32 108.83 13.91 -19.85
N ASP A 33 107.99 13.76 -18.79
CA ASP A 33 107.83 12.76 -17.71
C ASP A 33 106.38 12.21 -17.60
N SER A 34 106.18 10.89 -17.54
CA SER A 34 104.81 10.31 -17.39
C SER A 34 104.38 10.03 -15.94
N ALA A 35 105.24 10.26 -14.93
CA ALA A 35 105.00 9.83 -13.55
C ALA A 35 104.20 10.82 -12.68
N ASN A 36 104.03 12.06 -13.14
CA ASN A 36 103.37 13.11 -12.35
C ASN A 36 101.88 13.28 -12.72
N ASP A 37 101.51 13.03 -13.97
CA ASP A 37 100.12 13.15 -14.44
C ASP A 37 99.22 11.99 -13.95
N GLU A 38 99.78 10.78 -13.78
CA GLU A 38 99.05 9.65 -13.17
C GLU A 38 98.59 9.96 -11.73
N ASN A 39 99.42 10.67 -10.94
CA ASN A 39 99.07 11.04 -9.57
C ASN A 39 98.01 12.15 -9.48
N ILE A 40 97.91 13.01 -10.51
CA ILE A 40 96.86 14.04 -10.59
C ILE A 40 95.55 13.38 -11.01
N LEU A 41 95.58 12.54 -12.05
CA LEU A 41 94.41 11.77 -12.50
C LEU A 41 93.86 10.82 -11.42
N LEU A 42 94.72 10.11 -10.67
CA LEU A 42 94.24 9.28 -9.56
C LEU A 42 93.53 10.12 -8.49
N LYS A 43 94.10 11.27 -8.13
CA LYS A 43 93.57 12.11 -7.05
C LYS A 43 92.26 12.82 -7.43
N ASP A 44 92.13 13.20 -8.69
CA ASP A 44 90.87 13.72 -9.24
C ASP A 44 89.81 12.60 -9.36
N LEU A 45 90.22 11.36 -9.68
CA LEU A 45 89.32 10.21 -9.73
C LEU A 45 88.85 9.76 -8.34
N ASP A 46 89.74 9.77 -7.33
CA ASP A 46 89.39 9.52 -5.92
C ASP A 46 88.41 10.59 -5.40
N SER A 47 88.68 11.87 -5.70
CA SER A 47 87.78 12.98 -5.38
C SER A 47 86.41 12.83 -6.06
N TYR A 48 86.37 12.36 -7.31
CA TYR A 48 85.13 12.09 -8.03
C TYR A 48 84.37 10.88 -7.46
N TRP A 49 85.09 9.86 -6.99
CA TRP A 49 84.48 8.72 -6.28
C TRP A 49 83.89 9.14 -4.93
N ASP A 50 84.56 10.01 -4.18
CA ASP A 50 84.04 10.55 -2.92
C ASP A 50 82.81 11.47 -3.15
N ASP A 51 82.79 12.31 -4.21
CA ASP A 51 81.58 13.06 -4.60
C ASP A 51 80.43 12.13 -4.98
N LEU A 52 80.71 11.08 -5.78
CA LEU A 52 79.67 10.13 -6.17
C LEU A 52 79.14 9.35 -4.96
N ASN A 53 80.02 8.95 -4.03
CA ASN A 53 79.65 8.18 -2.84
C ASN A 53 78.91 9.04 -1.80
N THR A 54 79.29 10.32 -1.64
CA THR A 54 78.53 11.27 -0.81
C THR A 54 77.17 11.60 -1.43
N ARG A 55 77.09 11.82 -2.75
CA ARG A 55 75.80 12.00 -3.46
C ARG A 55 74.92 10.76 -3.41
N LEU A 56 75.49 9.56 -3.51
CA LEU A 56 74.76 8.29 -3.32
C LEU A 56 74.24 8.17 -1.89
N THR A 57 75.05 8.53 -0.89
CA THR A 57 74.66 8.55 0.52
C THR A 57 73.53 9.54 0.79
N VAL A 58 73.62 10.77 0.26
CA VAL A 58 72.54 11.77 0.35
C VAL A 58 71.28 11.29 -0.36
N SER A 59 71.40 10.74 -1.58
CA SER A 59 70.26 10.18 -2.31
C SER A 59 69.57 9.06 -1.51
N ARG A 60 70.35 8.17 -0.90
CA ARG A 60 69.85 7.09 -0.03
C ARG A 60 69.18 7.63 1.24
N MET A 61 69.79 8.61 1.91
CA MET A 61 69.18 9.26 3.08
C MET A 61 67.88 10.00 2.73
N VAL A 62 67.81 10.69 1.59
CA VAL A 62 66.60 11.39 1.13
C VAL A 62 65.50 10.39 0.78
N SER A 63 65.81 9.32 0.04
CA SER A 63 64.84 8.27 -0.30
C SER A 63 64.37 7.50 0.93
N ASP A 64 65.26 7.11 1.85
CA ASP A 64 64.89 6.50 3.13
C ASP A 64 64.03 7.45 4.00
N SER A 65 64.26 8.77 3.92
CA SER A 65 63.46 9.79 4.62
C SER A 65 62.06 9.95 4.00
N VAL A 66 61.97 10.01 2.67
CA VAL A 66 60.70 10.09 1.93
C VAL A 66 59.88 8.82 2.13
N ILE A 67 60.48 7.64 1.99
CA ILE A 67 59.83 6.34 2.21
C ILE A 67 59.32 6.27 3.66
N ARG A 68 60.14 6.66 4.65
CA ARG A 68 59.73 6.70 6.06
C ARG A 68 58.59 7.70 6.31
N GLY A 69 58.60 8.85 5.66
CA GLY A 69 57.51 9.82 5.70
C GLY A 69 56.20 9.26 5.16
N MET A 70 56.24 8.60 3.99
CA MET A 70 55.09 7.93 3.38
C MET A 70 54.57 6.77 4.25
N VAL A 71 55.47 5.91 4.74
CA VAL A 71 55.11 4.79 5.63
C VAL A 71 54.49 5.31 6.93
N ASN A 72 55.05 6.35 7.56
CA ASN A 72 54.47 6.93 8.76
C ASN A 72 53.10 7.56 8.51
N ALA A 73 52.88 8.22 7.37
CA ALA A 73 51.57 8.75 7.00
C ALA A 73 50.53 7.64 6.80
N ILE A 74 50.90 6.56 6.10
CA ILE A 74 50.03 5.38 5.90
C ILE A 74 49.74 4.68 7.23
N VAL A 75 50.72 4.54 8.12
CA VAL A 75 50.55 3.96 9.47
C VAL A 75 49.62 4.82 10.33
N GLN A 76 49.75 6.15 10.27
CA GLN A 76 48.86 7.08 10.98
C GLN A 76 47.42 6.99 10.45
N GLU A 77 47.23 7.01 9.13
CA GLU A 77 45.90 6.86 8.50
C GLU A 77 45.26 5.50 8.84
N ALA A 78 46.06 4.43 8.85
CA ALA A 78 45.60 3.11 9.27
C ALA A 78 45.21 3.06 10.75
N ALA A 79 45.99 3.68 11.65
CA ALA A 79 45.69 3.75 13.08
C ALA A 79 44.41 4.56 13.35
N GLU A 80 44.17 5.64 12.61
CA GLU A 80 42.94 6.44 12.69
C GLU A 80 41.72 5.65 12.18
N LYS A 81 41.84 4.93 11.06
CA LYS A 81 40.79 4.04 10.54
C LYS A 81 40.47 2.89 11.51
N ILE A 82 41.48 2.26 12.10
CA ILE A 82 41.31 1.22 13.13
C ILE A 82 40.60 1.80 14.36
N SER A 83 41.04 2.96 14.86
CA SER A 83 40.41 3.61 16.02
C SER A 83 38.94 3.99 15.77
N SER A 84 38.61 4.42 14.54
CA SER A 84 37.24 4.70 14.11
C SER A 84 36.37 3.43 14.09
N LEU A 85 36.87 2.35 13.48
CA LEU A 85 36.19 1.05 13.44
C LEU A 85 36.02 0.44 14.84
N GLU A 86 37.02 0.54 15.72
CA GLU A 86 36.91 0.09 17.12
C GLU A 86 35.84 0.87 17.90
N ALA A 87 35.74 2.19 17.68
CA ALA A 87 34.69 3.01 18.27
C ALA A 87 33.29 2.62 17.76
N GLU A 88 33.16 2.31 16.46
CA GLU A 88 31.91 1.83 15.87
C GLU A 88 31.54 0.42 16.38
N VAL A 89 32.49 -0.51 16.43
CA VAL A 89 32.29 -1.85 17.02
C VAL A 89 31.89 -1.76 18.50
N LYS A 90 32.46 -0.81 19.25
CA LYS A 90 32.08 -0.56 20.65
C LYS A 90 30.66 -0.01 20.77
N LYS A 91 30.25 0.86 19.84
CA LYS A 91 28.87 1.38 19.73
C LYS A 91 27.87 0.28 19.33
N LEU A 92 28.24 -0.59 18.40
CA LEU A 92 27.44 -1.77 18.02
C LEU A 92 27.28 -2.73 19.21
N ASN A 93 28.37 -3.06 19.90
CA ASN A 93 28.33 -3.94 21.08
C ASN A 93 27.50 -3.35 22.23
N ALA A 94 27.54 -2.03 22.45
CA ALA A 94 26.65 -1.38 23.41
C ALA A 94 25.17 -1.51 23.01
N ARG A 95 24.86 -1.39 21.72
CA ARG A 95 23.51 -1.59 21.17
C ARG A 95 23.06 -3.05 21.25
N LEU A 96 23.97 -4.00 21.04
CA LEU A 96 23.69 -5.44 21.14
C LEU A 96 23.41 -5.86 22.59
N ARG A 97 24.16 -5.34 23.57
CA ARG A 97 23.88 -5.55 25.00
C ARG A 97 22.54 -4.98 25.47
N LEU A 98 22.03 -3.91 24.83
CA LEU A 98 20.68 -3.42 25.10
C LEU A 98 19.61 -4.44 24.64
N TYR A 99 19.78 -5.04 23.45
CA TYR A 99 18.91 -6.14 22.99
C TYR A 99 18.99 -7.41 23.87
N GLU A 100 20.16 -7.74 24.42
CA GLU A 100 20.31 -8.82 25.42
C GLU A 100 19.66 -8.47 26.78
N SER A 101 19.51 -7.18 27.10
CA SER A 101 18.89 -6.73 28.34
C SER A 101 17.36 -6.79 28.27
N ASP A 102 16.77 -6.34 27.15
CA ASP A 102 15.32 -6.32 26.95
C ASP A 102 14.72 -7.73 26.80
N THR A 103 15.52 -8.71 26.36
CA THR A 103 15.09 -10.12 26.21
C THR A 103 15.11 -10.92 27.51
N LEU A 104 15.78 -10.45 28.57
CA LEU A 104 15.85 -11.14 29.87
C LEU A 104 14.84 -10.63 30.91
N ALA A 105 14.13 -9.52 30.62
CA ALA A 105 13.19 -8.89 31.54
C ALA A 105 11.78 -9.52 31.54
N ASN A 106 11.39 -10.20 30.45
CA ASN A 106 10.11 -10.89 30.32
C ASN A 106 10.29 -12.42 30.38
N HIS A 107 9.31 -13.11 30.96
CA HIS A 107 9.26 -14.57 31.20
C HIS A 107 10.04 -15.11 32.41
N LYS A 108 9.65 -14.68 33.61
CA LYS A 108 9.62 -15.58 34.78
C LYS A 108 8.33 -16.41 34.75
N SER A 109 8.40 -17.69 34.37
CA SER A 109 7.48 -18.71 34.86
C SER A 109 8.07 -20.12 34.75
N GLU A 110 7.53 -21.03 35.56
CA GLU A 110 8.21 -22.19 36.14
C GLU A 110 8.55 -23.37 35.22
N LEU A 111 9.51 -24.17 35.72
CA LEU A 111 10.15 -25.36 35.16
C LEU A 111 9.20 -26.43 34.58
N ILE A 112 9.68 -27.12 33.52
CA ILE A 112 10.04 -28.56 33.55
C ILE A 112 11.08 -28.82 32.43
N PRO A 113 12.17 -29.59 32.67
CA PRO A 113 13.24 -29.74 31.69
C PRO A 113 13.05 -30.93 30.75
N VAL A 114 13.15 -30.70 29.44
CA VAL A 114 13.48 -31.73 28.44
C VAL A 114 14.70 -31.25 27.66
N GLN A 115 15.75 -32.07 27.64
CA GLN A 115 16.99 -31.75 26.94
C GLN A 115 16.78 -31.79 25.43
N LEU A 116 17.17 -30.71 24.74
CA LEU A 116 17.64 -30.76 23.36
C LEU A 116 18.88 -29.87 23.21
N SER A 117 19.82 -30.35 22.41
CA SER A 117 21.18 -29.83 22.27
C SER A 117 21.23 -28.45 21.59
N PRO A 118 22.29 -27.65 21.85
CA PRO A 118 22.41 -26.32 21.26
C PRO A 118 22.68 -26.40 19.76
N LYS A 119 21.72 -26.00 18.93
CA LYS A 119 21.98 -25.63 17.53
C LYS A 119 22.56 -24.21 17.51
N SER A 120 23.85 -24.10 17.26
CA SER A 120 24.51 -22.84 16.92
C SER A 120 23.92 -22.27 15.63
N GLN A 121 23.25 -21.12 15.72
CA GLN A 121 22.69 -20.43 14.56
C GLN A 121 23.82 -19.72 13.77
N VAL A 122 24.51 -20.48 12.92
CA VAL A 122 25.46 -19.93 11.95
C VAL A 122 24.65 -19.31 10.81
N GLN A 123 24.64 -17.97 10.74
CA GLN A 123 24.31 -17.27 9.51
C GLN A 123 25.37 -17.60 8.46
N SER A 124 25.09 -18.59 7.62
CA SER A 124 25.99 -18.96 6.53
C SER A 124 25.71 -18.06 5.32
N SER A 125 26.68 -17.23 4.95
CA SER A 125 26.65 -16.47 3.71
C SER A 125 26.48 -17.41 2.51
N TYR A 126 25.52 -17.11 1.64
CA TYR A 126 25.20 -17.94 0.48
C TYR A 126 26.36 -17.98 -0.52
N SER A 127 27.15 -19.05 -0.45
CA SER A 127 28.06 -19.48 -1.51
C SER A 127 27.51 -20.78 -2.07
N VAL A 128 27.04 -20.75 -3.33
CA VAL A 128 26.67 -21.97 -4.06
C VAL A 128 27.97 -22.69 -4.42
N CYS A 129 28.45 -23.53 -3.51
CA CYS A 129 29.52 -24.47 -3.83
C CYS A 129 28.96 -25.47 -4.85
N SER A 130 29.34 -25.34 -6.13
CA SER A 130 28.84 -26.26 -7.16
C SER A 130 29.19 -27.69 -6.77
N THR A 131 28.22 -28.59 -6.95
CA THR A 131 28.35 -30.04 -6.71
C THR A 131 29.59 -30.61 -7.40
N ASP A 132 29.97 -30.01 -8.54
CA ASP A 132 31.19 -30.34 -9.30
C ASP A 132 32.46 -30.25 -8.45
N ASN A 133 32.66 -29.19 -7.66
CA ASN A 133 33.88 -28.98 -6.87
C ASN A 133 34.06 -30.08 -5.81
N ILE A 134 32.96 -30.53 -5.23
CA ILE A 134 32.92 -31.60 -4.22
C ILE A 134 33.18 -32.96 -4.88
N MET A 135 32.60 -33.19 -6.06
CA MET A 135 32.82 -34.41 -6.84
C MET A 135 34.26 -34.48 -7.38
N HIS A 136 34.84 -33.35 -7.79
CA HIS A 136 36.24 -33.23 -8.18
C HIS A 136 37.20 -33.54 -7.02
N LEU A 137 36.90 -33.08 -5.79
CA LEU A 137 37.69 -33.42 -4.61
C LEU A 137 37.68 -34.93 -4.36
N HIS A 138 36.50 -35.56 -4.36
CA HIS A 138 36.38 -37.00 -4.15
C HIS A 138 37.14 -37.82 -5.22
N ASN A 139 37.01 -37.43 -6.49
CA ASN A 139 37.73 -38.07 -7.60
C ASN A 139 39.25 -37.87 -7.49
N ALA A 140 39.72 -36.68 -7.09
CA ALA A 140 41.14 -36.40 -6.88
C ALA A 140 41.74 -37.27 -5.74
N MET A 141 40.96 -37.54 -4.70
CA MET A 141 41.39 -38.43 -3.60
C MET A 141 41.50 -39.89 -4.06
N ILE A 142 40.55 -40.40 -4.85
CA ILE A 142 40.65 -41.73 -5.48
C ILE A 142 41.89 -41.82 -6.40
N VAL A 143 42.19 -40.76 -7.15
CA VAL A 143 43.40 -40.70 -8.00
C VAL A 143 44.68 -40.69 -7.16
N ALA A 144 44.71 -40.00 -6.02
CA ALA A 144 45.85 -40.05 -5.10
C ALA A 144 46.06 -41.46 -4.51
N GLU A 145 44.98 -42.17 -4.17
CA GLU A 145 45.02 -43.54 -3.63
C GLU A 145 45.60 -44.53 -4.65
N ASN A 146 45.22 -44.41 -5.92
CA ASN A 146 45.77 -45.22 -7.01
C ASN A 146 47.27 -44.99 -7.24
N HIS A 147 47.75 -43.74 -7.21
CA HIS A 147 49.19 -43.44 -7.34
C HIS A 147 50.00 -43.98 -6.16
N LEU A 148 49.44 -43.94 -4.96
CA LEU A 148 50.05 -44.48 -3.75
C LEU A 148 50.20 -46.01 -3.85
N GLN A 149 49.18 -46.70 -4.37
CA GLN A 149 49.25 -48.13 -4.65
C GLN A 149 50.28 -48.48 -5.74
N MET A 150 50.45 -47.65 -6.77
CA MET A 150 51.53 -47.83 -7.76
C MET A 150 52.91 -47.70 -7.12
N LEU A 151 53.14 -46.67 -6.29
CA LEU A 151 54.40 -46.46 -5.59
C LEU A 151 54.75 -47.64 -4.67
N LYS A 152 53.76 -48.19 -3.95
CA LYS A 152 53.94 -49.38 -3.12
C LYS A 152 54.35 -50.62 -3.94
N ASN A 153 53.73 -50.81 -5.11
CA ASN A 153 54.08 -51.90 -6.02
C ASN A 153 55.51 -51.74 -6.59
N GLU A 154 55.95 -50.51 -6.90
CA GLU A 154 57.33 -50.24 -7.35
C GLU A 154 58.37 -50.51 -6.26
N ILE A 155 58.10 -50.14 -5.01
CA ILE A 155 59.01 -50.43 -3.88
C ILE A 155 59.11 -51.93 -3.61
N ALA A 156 58.00 -52.68 -3.67
CA ALA A 156 58.02 -54.14 -3.61
C ALA A 156 58.83 -54.77 -4.76
N SER A 157 58.82 -54.17 -5.95
CA SER A 157 59.66 -54.61 -7.09
C SER A 157 61.16 -54.35 -6.84
N MET A 158 61.51 -53.25 -6.17
CA MET A 158 62.89 -52.94 -5.78
C MET A 158 63.39 -53.84 -4.63
N GLN A 159 62.54 -54.16 -3.65
CA GLN A 159 62.88 -55.09 -2.57
C GLN A 159 63.15 -56.50 -3.11
N SER A 160 62.32 -57.00 -4.03
CA SER A 160 62.48 -58.35 -4.62
C SER A 160 63.71 -58.47 -5.54
N SER A 161 64.06 -57.39 -6.25
CA SER A 161 65.21 -57.36 -7.18
C SER A 161 66.59 -57.52 -6.51
N ASN A 162 66.74 -57.15 -5.24
CA ASN A 162 68.01 -57.21 -4.51
C ASN A 162 68.39 -58.61 -3.96
N SER A 163 67.60 -59.65 -4.24
CA SER A 163 67.77 -60.99 -3.64
C SER A 163 68.59 -61.99 -4.46
N CYS A 164 68.94 -61.69 -5.72
CA CYS A 164 69.58 -62.65 -6.62
C CYS A 164 71.10 -62.45 -6.74
N GLY A 165 71.87 -63.10 -5.87
CA GLY A 165 73.32 -63.18 -6.02
C GLY A 165 73.72 -64.33 -6.95
N MET A 166 74.64 -64.07 -7.89
CA MET A 166 75.51 -65.11 -8.46
C MET A 166 76.92 -64.59 -8.81
N THR A 167 77.87 -65.45 -8.51
CA THR A 167 79.33 -65.38 -8.61
C THR A 167 79.93 -64.95 -9.97
N ASN A 168 80.96 -64.10 -9.96
CA ASN A 168 82.33 -64.52 -10.34
C ASN A 168 83.41 -63.48 -9.94
N PRO A 169 84.69 -63.88 -9.73
CA PRO A 169 85.77 -62.97 -9.31
C PRO A 169 86.64 -62.50 -10.48
N ASN A 170 87.16 -61.25 -10.38
CA ASN A 170 88.53 -60.81 -10.71
C ASN A 170 88.60 -59.33 -11.13
N SER A 171 88.94 -58.44 -10.19
CA SER A 171 89.97 -57.40 -10.36
C SER A 171 90.23 -56.73 -9.00
N GLU A 172 91.50 -56.39 -8.73
CA GLU A 172 91.94 -56.00 -7.38
C GLU A 172 91.75 -54.51 -7.07
N ASN A 173 91.15 -54.26 -5.90
CA ASN A 173 91.43 -53.19 -4.92
C ASN A 173 91.93 -51.81 -5.40
N PHE A 174 91.10 -50.78 -5.18
CA PHE A 174 91.28 -49.71 -4.17
C PHE A 174 89.94 -48.94 -4.07
N GLY A 175 89.35 -48.60 -2.91
CA GLY A 175 89.62 -48.99 -1.53
C GLY A 175 88.47 -48.54 -0.59
N VAL A 176 88.32 -49.23 0.54
CA VAL A 176 87.63 -48.85 1.81
C VAL A 176 86.46 -47.83 1.77
N LEU A 177 85.22 -48.30 1.95
CA LEU A 177 84.33 -47.79 3.02
C LEU A 177 83.25 -48.82 3.43
N ASN A 178 82.81 -48.70 4.69
CA ASN A 178 81.96 -49.60 5.49
C ASN A 178 80.79 -50.34 4.81
N LYS A 179 80.64 -51.63 5.18
CA LYS A 179 79.33 -52.27 5.31
C LYS A 179 78.53 -51.57 6.43
N GLY A 180 77.35 -51.04 6.12
CA GLY A 180 76.43 -50.51 7.12
C GLY A 180 75.04 -50.18 6.57
N ASN A 181 74.04 -50.99 6.97
CA ASN A 181 72.64 -50.60 7.12
C ASN A 181 71.83 -50.14 5.87
N GLY A 182 72.02 -50.77 4.71
CA GLY A 182 71.25 -50.44 3.49
C GLY A 182 69.76 -50.85 3.48
N LEU A 183 69.29 -51.75 4.35
CA LEU A 183 67.89 -52.21 4.36
C LEU A 183 66.93 -51.33 5.19
N ASP A 184 67.42 -50.79 6.30
CA ASP A 184 66.63 -50.05 7.30
C ASP A 184 65.98 -48.74 6.76
N PRO A 185 66.57 -48.00 5.79
CA PRO A 185 65.90 -46.86 5.17
C PRO A 185 64.74 -47.26 4.25
N LEU A 186 64.84 -48.41 3.57
CA LEU A 186 63.87 -48.83 2.56
C LEU A 186 62.58 -49.38 3.22
N THR A 187 62.72 -50.09 4.35
CA THR A 187 61.58 -50.53 5.16
C THR A 187 60.87 -49.35 5.82
N LYS A 188 61.60 -48.33 6.30
CA LYS A 188 61.01 -47.10 6.85
C LYS A 188 60.27 -46.27 5.80
N MET A 189 60.70 -46.32 4.54
CA MET A 189 60.00 -45.69 3.42
C MET A 189 58.67 -46.39 3.11
N ASP A 190 58.65 -47.72 3.15
CA ASP A 190 57.45 -48.57 2.98
C ASP A 190 56.44 -48.33 4.14
N GLU A 191 56.91 -48.33 5.39
CA GLU A 191 56.11 -47.95 6.57
C GLU A 191 55.53 -46.52 6.47
N GLY A 192 56.32 -45.57 5.96
CA GLY A 192 55.87 -44.19 5.75
C GLY A 192 54.79 -44.06 4.67
N ILE A 193 54.87 -44.88 3.62
CA ILE A 193 53.85 -44.93 2.56
C ILE A 193 52.57 -45.60 3.06
N ASP A 194 52.66 -46.63 3.90
CA ASP A 194 51.49 -47.25 4.53
C ASP A 194 50.81 -46.34 5.56
N ALA A 195 51.59 -45.55 6.32
CA ALA A 195 51.05 -44.50 7.16
C ALA A 195 50.34 -43.41 6.33
N PHE A 196 50.92 -43.01 5.20
CA PHE A 196 50.31 -42.03 4.29
C PHE A 196 49.04 -42.57 3.59
N GLY A 197 49.03 -43.84 3.20
CA GLY A 197 47.85 -44.53 2.64
C GLY A 197 46.71 -44.63 3.66
N THR A 198 47.05 -44.95 4.92
CA THR A 198 46.07 -44.95 6.02
C THR A 198 45.51 -43.55 6.28
N LEU A 199 46.36 -42.51 6.25
CA LEU A 199 45.91 -41.11 6.37
C LEU A 199 44.98 -40.72 5.20
N LEU A 200 45.33 -41.09 3.97
CA LEU A 200 44.53 -40.81 2.79
C LEU A 200 43.16 -41.51 2.85
N ALA A 201 43.11 -42.79 3.23
CA ALA A 201 41.88 -43.55 3.38
C ALA A 201 40.96 -42.97 4.47
N THR A 202 41.52 -42.56 5.62
CA THR A 202 40.72 -41.88 6.68
C THR A 202 40.20 -40.52 6.22
N MET A 203 40.96 -39.78 5.41
CA MET A 203 40.45 -38.58 4.74
C MET A 203 39.35 -38.91 3.71
N CYS A 204 39.49 -39.96 2.89
CA CYS A 204 38.47 -40.41 1.94
C CYS A 204 37.15 -40.73 2.65
N GLU A 205 37.21 -41.46 3.77
CA GLU A 205 36.04 -41.81 4.59
C GLU A 205 35.40 -40.56 5.24
N TYR A 206 36.21 -39.64 5.78
CA TYR A 206 35.73 -38.39 6.36
C TYR A 206 35.04 -37.51 5.32
N THR A 207 35.69 -37.27 4.17
CA THR A 207 35.11 -36.52 3.04
C THR A 207 33.85 -37.21 2.53
N GLY A 208 33.82 -38.54 2.42
CA GLY A 208 32.62 -39.29 2.06
C GLY A 208 31.44 -39.07 3.01
N LYS A 209 31.68 -39.08 4.33
CA LYS A 209 30.67 -38.79 5.37
C LYS A 209 30.17 -37.36 5.31
N VAL A 210 31.06 -36.40 5.04
CA VAL A 210 30.70 -34.99 4.83
C VAL A 210 29.81 -34.86 3.59
N ILE A 211 30.15 -35.53 2.49
CA ILE A 211 29.35 -35.54 1.25
C ILE A 211 27.96 -36.15 1.47
N SER A 212 27.84 -37.28 2.18
CA SER A 212 26.52 -37.85 2.48
C SER A 212 25.68 -36.93 3.37
N SER A 213 26.28 -36.33 4.40
CA SER A 213 25.59 -35.38 5.28
C SER A 213 25.11 -34.11 4.53
N LEU A 214 25.92 -33.58 3.61
CA LEU A 214 25.53 -32.49 2.72
C LEU A 214 24.41 -32.89 1.74
N LYS A 215 24.45 -34.12 1.22
CA LYS A 215 23.41 -34.64 0.32
C LYS A 215 22.07 -34.81 1.02
N ASP A 216 22.06 -35.34 2.24
CA ASP A 216 20.86 -35.49 3.07
C ASP A 216 20.29 -34.11 3.45
N SER A 217 21.16 -33.18 3.87
CA SER A 217 20.81 -31.77 4.13
C SER A 217 20.21 -31.07 2.89
N PHE A 218 20.71 -31.36 1.68
CA PHE A 218 20.17 -30.80 0.44
C PHE A 218 18.76 -31.31 0.13
N TYR A 219 18.49 -32.60 0.32
CA TYR A 219 17.12 -33.13 0.17
C TYR A 219 16.17 -32.57 1.23
N GLU A 220 16.63 -32.42 2.48
CA GLU A 220 15.85 -31.83 3.56
C GLU A 220 15.52 -30.34 3.26
N GLN A 221 16.49 -29.56 2.80
CA GLN A 221 16.28 -28.17 2.38
C GLN A 221 15.38 -28.05 1.12
N GLN A 222 15.56 -28.92 0.12
CA GLN A 222 14.70 -28.93 -1.05
C GLN A 222 13.24 -29.17 -0.66
N TRP A 223 12.97 -30.17 0.18
CA TRP A 223 11.61 -30.49 0.60
C TRP A 223 11.02 -29.44 1.55
N GLN A 224 11.84 -28.81 2.40
CA GLN A 224 11.44 -27.62 3.17
C GLN A 224 10.99 -26.48 2.25
N CYS A 225 11.78 -26.13 1.22
CA CYS A 225 11.40 -25.07 0.26
C CYS A 225 10.19 -25.44 -0.61
N GLU A 226 9.94 -26.72 -0.89
CA GLU A 226 8.72 -27.18 -1.58
C GLU A 226 7.48 -27.10 -0.67
N ILE A 227 7.61 -27.46 0.61
CA ILE A 227 6.55 -27.32 1.62
C ILE A 227 6.24 -25.85 1.89
N GLU A 228 7.25 -24.99 2.04
CA GLU A 228 7.09 -23.55 2.25
C GLU A 228 6.30 -22.91 1.09
N LYS A 229 6.67 -23.20 -0.17
CA LYS A 229 5.92 -22.76 -1.36
C LYS A 229 4.49 -23.30 -1.39
N MET A 230 4.26 -24.55 -0.97
CA MET A 230 2.91 -25.11 -0.87
C MET A 230 2.08 -24.38 0.19
N VAL A 231 2.65 -24.12 1.37
CA VAL A 231 2.01 -23.39 2.47
C VAL A 231 1.69 -21.96 2.06
N ASP A 232 2.63 -21.23 1.46
CA ASP A 232 2.41 -19.88 0.92
C ASP A 232 1.30 -19.86 -0.13
N THR A 233 1.29 -20.84 -1.05
CA THR A 233 0.23 -20.97 -2.06
C THR A 233 -1.14 -21.19 -1.43
N ILE A 234 -1.22 -22.05 -0.40
CA ILE A 234 -2.47 -22.31 0.35
C ILE A 234 -2.92 -21.07 1.13
N ILE A 235 -1.99 -20.36 1.79
CA ILE A 235 -2.28 -19.11 2.53
C ILE A 235 -2.81 -18.04 1.57
N LEU A 236 -2.13 -17.82 0.44
CA LEU A 236 -2.57 -16.86 -0.58
C LEU A 236 -3.92 -17.24 -1.19
N GLN A 237 -4.16 -18.53 -1.46
CA GLN A 237 -5.42 -19.01 -2.01
C GLN A 237 -6.58 -18.87 -1.01
N ASN A 238 -6.35 -19.18 0.27
CA ASN A 238 -7.34 -18.97 1.34
C ASN A 238 -7.61 -17.47 1.55
N PHE A 239 -6.57 -16.64 1.60
CA PHE A 239 -6.71 -15.19 1.74
C PHE A 239 -7.50 -14.57 0.58
N MET A 240 -7.21 -14.95 -0.67
CA MET A 240 -8.01 -14.52 -1.82
C MET A 240 -9.46 -15.01 -1.73
N GLY A 241 -9.68 -16.25 -1.27
CA GLY A 241 -11.03 -16.81 -1.07
C GLY A 241 -11.83 -16.04 -0.03
N GLU A 242 -11.25 -15.75 1.14
CA GLU A 242 -11.86 -14.94 2.19
C GLU A 242 -12.15 -13.52 1.71
N LEU A 243 -11.19 -12.89 1.02
CA LEU A 243 -11.36 -11.55 0.44
C LEU A 243 -12.52 -11.53 -0.57
N GLN A 244 -12.61 -12.53 -1.44
CA GLN A 244 -13.69 -12.66 -2.43
C GLN A 244 -15.05 -12.88 -1.76
N VAL A 245 -15.11 -13.67 -0.69
CA VAL A 245 -16.34 -13.88 0.11
C VAL A 245 -16.75 -12.60 0.83
N ASP A 246 -15.83 -11.86 1.45
CA ASP A 246 -16.15 -10.61 2.16
C ASP A 246 -16.55 -9.49 1.19
N PHE A 247 -15.90 -9.37 0.02
CA PHE A 247 -16.34 -8.48 -1.04
C PHE A 247 -17.75 -8.81 -1.53
N LYS A 248 -18.05 -10.09 -1.79
CA LYS A 248 -19.38 -10.54 -2.21
C LYS A 248 -20.43 -10.25 -1.14
N LYS A 249 -20.10 -10.50 0.13
CA LYS A 249 -20.95 -10.19 1.29
C LYS A 249 -21.21 -8.69 1.44
N LYS A 250 -20.19 -7.83 1.26
CA LYS A 250 -20.32 -6.35 1.24
C LYS A 250 -21.16 -5.84 0.07
N LEU A 251 -21.08 -6.48 -1.10
CA LEU A 251 -21.92 -6.13 -2.25
C LEU A 251 -23.39 -6.48 -1.96
N SER A 252 -23.66 -7.72 -1.53
CA SER A 252 -25.01 -8.18 -1.21
C SER A 252 -25.66 -7.44 -0.04
N SER A 253 -24.88 -7.05 0.99
CA SER A 253 -25.39 -6.26 2.12
C SER A 253 -25.66 -4.79 1.76
N LYS A 254 -24.99 -4.22 0.76
CA LYS A 254 -25.29 -2.88 0.24
C LYS A 254 -26.46 -2.84 -0.73
N SER A 255 -26.73 -3.92 -1.47
CA SER A 255 -27.84 -3.96 -2.42
C SER A 255 -29.22 -3.99 -1.74
N SER A 256 -29.38 -4.75 -0.64
CA SER A 256 -30.72 -4.99 -0.07
C SER A 256 -31.42 -3.78 0.56
N PRO A 257 -30.74 -2.84 1.27
CA PRO A 257 -31.41 -1.66 1.81
C PRO A 257 -31.88 -0.69 0.72
N PHE A 258 -31.07 -0.52 -0.33
CA PHE A 258 -31.37 0.36 -1.45
C PHE A 258 -32.55 -0.14 -2.30
N ASP A 259 -32.62 -1.45 -2.58
CA ASP A 259 -33.75 -2.07 -3.31
C ASP A 259 -35.10 -1.89 -2.59
N ILE A 260 -35.11 -2.01 -1.25
CA ILE A 260 -36.34 -1.84 -0.45
C ILE A 260 -36.77 -0.37 -0.44
N GLN A 261 -35.82 0.55 -0.29
CA GLN A 261 -36.09 1.98 -0.26
C GLN A 261 -36.60 2.50 -1.63
N ASN A 262 -36.01 2.05 -2.74
CA ASN A 262 -36.47 2.38 -4.09
C ASN A 262 -37.89 1.82 -4.36
N LYS A 263 -38.17 0.57 -4.00
CA LYS A 263 -39.53 0.00 -4.17
C LYS A 263 -40.60 0.75 -3.37
N HIS A 264 -40.27 1.19 -2.16
CA HIS A 264 -41.17 2.00 -1.33
C HIS A 264 -41.35 3.43 -1.86
N GLN A 265 -40.32 4.04 -2.45
CA GLN A 265 -40.43 5.35 -3.09
C GLN A 265 -41.21 5.29 -4.42
N LEU A 266 -40.98 4.26 -5.24
CA LEU A 266 -41.72 4.05 -6.49
C LEU A 266 -43.22 3.87 -6.21
N LYS A 267 -43.58 3.03 -5.25
CA LYS A 267 -44.97 2.84 -4.83
C LYS A 267 -45.64 4.14 -4.36
N LYS A 268 -44.89 5.02 -3.68
CA LYS A 268 -45.39 6.35 -3.29
C LYS A 268 -45.57 7.31 -4.48
N ALA A 269 -44.75 7.19 -5.52
CA ALA A 269 -44.94 7.94 -6.77
C ALA A 269 -46.19 7.45 -7.52
N ASP A 270 -46.44 6.13 -7.55
CA ASP A 270 -47.66 5.55 -8.11
C ASP A 270 -48.92 6.03 -7.35
N GLU A 271 -48.89 5.97 -6.01
CA GLU A 271 -49.98 6.47 -5.14
C GLU A 271 -50.23 7.99 -5.34
N LEU A 272 -49.17 8.80 -5.51
CA LEU A 272 -49.27 10.22 -5.84
C LEU A 272 -49.83 10.46 -7.25
N SER A 273 -49.48 9.62 -8.23
CA SER A 273 -49.98 9.67 -9.60
C SER A 273 -51.47 9.33 -9.65
N SER A 274 -51.91 8.30 -8.94
CA SER A 274 -53.33 7.96 -8.76
C SER A 274 -54.10 9.10 -8.10
N LEU A 275 -53.60 9.64 -6.99
CA LEU A 275 -54.23 10.79 -6.31
C LEU A 275 -54.34 12.02 -7.22
N ARG A 276 -53.34 12.26 -8.06
CA ARG A 276 -53.32 13.34 -9.06
C ARG A 276 -54.33 13.10 -10.19
N GLN A 277 -54.54 11.86 -10.62
CA GLN A 277 -55.59 11.50 -11.60
C GLN A 277 -57.00 11.60 -11.01
N GLU A 278 -57.20 11.17 -9.77
CA GLU A 278 -58.46 11.35 -9.03
C GLU A 278 -58.79 12.83 -8.85
N LEU A 279 -57.82 13.64 -8.43
CA LEU A 279 -58.00 15.07 -8.21
C LEU A 279 -58.30 15.84 -9.51
N ASP A 280 -57.68 15.45 -10.62
CA ASP A 280 -57.97 15.98 -11.96
C ASP A 280 -59.36 15.54 -12.47
N SER A 281 -59.76 14.29 -12.19
CA SER A 281 -61.11 13.79 -12.51
C SER A 281 -62.20 14.51 -11.71
N ILE A 282 -61.96 14.75 -10.42
CA ILE A 282 -62.82 15.57 -9.54
C ILE A 282 -62.87 17.01 -10.03
N SER A 283 -61.73 17.60 -10.40
CA SER A 283 -61.66 18.95 -10.98
C SER A 283 -62.49 19.06 -12.27
N LYS A 284 -62.36 18.08 -13.17
CA LYS A 284 -63.16 17.98 -14.42
C LYS A 284 -64.64 17.74 -14.16
N SER A 285 -65.01 17.00 -13.10
CA SER A 285 -66.41 16.78 -12.73
C SER A 285 -67.07 17.98 -12.03
N ILE A 286 -66.30 18.81 -11.32
CA ILE A 286 -66.82 19.98 -10.58
C ILE A 286 -66.79 21.25 -11.46
N PHE A 287 -65.83 21.35 -12.38
CA PHE A 287 -65.61 22.54 -13.22
C PHE A 287 -65.70 22.26 -14.73
N GLY A 288 -66.18 21.08 -15.12
CA GLY A 288 -66.48 20.71 -16.50
C GLY A 288 -67.56 21.61 -17.10
N ALA A 289 -67.38 22.00 -18.36
CA ALA A 289 -68.18 23.02 -19.01
C ALA A 289 -69.62 22.59 -19.29
N GLU A 290 -70.57 23.52 -19.12
CA GLU A 290 -71.84 23.47 -19.85
C GLU A 290 -71.54 23.55 -21.37
N PRO A 291 -72.11 22.68 -22.20
CA PRO A 291 -71.93 22.74 -23.65
C PRO A 291 -72.84 23.80 -24.27
N GLU A 292 -72.25 24.89 -24.78
CA GLU A 292 -72.96 25.78 -25.71
C GLU A 292 -73.25 25.04 -27.04
N HIS A 293 -74.47 25.20 -27.55
CA HIS A 293 -75.03 24.34 -28.60
C HIS A 293 -74.36 24.48 -29.97
N SER A 294 -74.08 23.34 -30.62
CA SER A 294 -74.22 23.19 -32.08
C SER A 294 -74.58 21.74 -32.46
N PHE A 295 -75.40 21.60 -33.51
CA PHE A 295 -75.83 20.31 -34.10
C PHE A 295 -74.60 19.51 -34.60
N THR A 296 -74.55 18.18 -34.59
CA THR A 296 -75.33 17.28 -35.47
C THR A 296 -75.29 15.81 -35.03
N HIS A 297 -76.14 15.01 -35.68
CA HIS A 297 -76.30 13.55 -35.59
C HIS A 297 -75.04 12.72 -35.97
N ASP A 298 -75.04 11.47 -35.51
CA ASP A 298 -74.46 10.23 -36.09
C ASP A 298 -73.27 9.51 -35.41
N PHE A 299 -73.36 8.18 -35.54
CA PHE A 299 -72.37 7.11 -35.29
C PHE A 299 -72.05 6.74 -33.82
N HIS A 300 -71.85 5.46 -33.46
CA HIS A 300 -72.24 4.17 -34.07
C HIS A 300 -72.01 3.07 -33.00
N GLU A 301 -72.89 2.07 -32.89
CA GLU A 301 -72.60 0.88 -32.07
C GLU A 301 -71.61 -0.04 -32.82
N THR A 302 -70.42 -0.24 -32.27
CA THR A 302 -69.55 -1.36 -32.70
C THR A 302 -68.63 -1.81 -31.57
N PHE A 303 -69.15 -2.66 -30.69
CA PHE A 303 -68.35 -3.74 -30.12
C PHE A 303 -68.35 -4.86 -31.17
N GLU A 304 -67.17 -5.30 -31.62
CA GLU A 304 -67.08 -6.33 -32.68
C GLU A 304 -67.44 -7.74 -32.19
N ASP A 305 -67.92 -8.52 -33.16
CA ASP A 305 -68.39 -9.90 -33.09
C ASP A 305 -67.33 -10.95 -32.76
N GLY A 306 -67.82 -12.10 -32.27
CA GLY A 306 -67.29 -13.42 -32.63
C GLY A 306 -66.30 -14.09 -31.65
N ASP A 307 -66.37 -15.41 -31.42
CA ASP A 307 -67.31 -16.40 -31.95
C ASP A 307 -67.26 -17.73 -31.15
N ASN A 308 -68.38 -18.47 -31.16
CA ASN A 308 -68.51 -19.94 -31.04
C ASN A 308 -67.92 -20.70 -29.81
N THR A 309 -68.69 -21.54 -29.05
CA THR A 309 -69.48 -22.68 -29.56
C THR A 309 -70.46 -23.30 -28.54
N LYS A 310 -71.65 -23.68 -29.04
CA LYS A 310 -72.39 -24.96 -28.81
C LYS A 310 -72.88 -25.41 -27.39
N MET A 311 -74.22 -25.50 -27.30
CA MET A 311 -75.00 -26.75 -27.08
C MET A 311 -75.44 -27.16 -25.66
N LYS A 312 -76.76 -27.03 -25.40
CA LYS A 312 -77.71 -27.96 -24.71
C LYS A 312 -77.41 -28.39 -23.23
N ASP A 313 -78.38 -28.60 -22.34
CA ASP A 313 -79.83 -28.92 -22.47
C ASP A 313 -80.66 -28.41 -21.25
N ASP A 314 -81.99 -28.56 -21.35
CA ASP A 314 -83.02 -28.65 -20.29
C ASP A 314 -83.44 -27.44 -19.38
N LEU A 315 -84.56 -26.85 -19.81
CA LEU A 315 -85.62 -26.12 -19.10
C LEU A 315 -86.51 -27.07 -18.22
N PRO A 316 -87.66 -26.69 -17.57
CA PRO A 316 -88.33 -25.37 -17.45
C PRO A 316 -89.00 -25.01 -16.07
N HIS A 317 -89.70 -23.84 -16.05
CA HIS A 317 -90.85 -23.42 -15.22
C HIS A 317 -90.58 -22.86 -13.80
N ARG A 318 -91.27 -21.82 -13.30
CA ARG A 318 -92.47 -21.01 -13.72
C ARG A 318 -92.30 -19.61 -13.07
N GLY A 319 -92.58 -18.43 -13.64
CA GLY A 319 -93.72 -17.99 -14.46
C GLY A 319 -94.93 -17.68 -13.55
N LEU A 320 -95.62 -16.53 -13.55
CA LEU A 320 -95.66 -15.28 -14.34
C LEU A 320 -96.20 -14.19 -13.34
N GLU A 321 -95.75 -12.93 -13.28
CA GLU A 321 -96.01 -11.81 -14.22
C GLU A 321 -97.51 -11.60 -14.54
N ASN A 322 -98.13 -10.48 -14.09
CA ASN A 322 -98.50 -9.36 -14.97
C ASN A 322 -99.38 -8.26 -14.31
N ASN A 323 -99.25 -7.07 -14.89
CA ASN A 323 -100.07 -5.85 -14.75
C ASN A 323 -101.46 -6.04 -15.48
N PRO A 324 -102.33 -5.04 -15.81
CA PRO A 324 -102.14 -3.58 -15.74
C PRO A 324 -103.37 -2.66 -15.48
N VAL A 325 -103.07 -1.36 -15.27
CA VAL A 325 -103.72 -0.14 -15.85
C VAL A 325 -105.26 0.07 -15.77
N THR A 326 -105.69 1.22 -15.21
CA THR A 326 -106.75 2.18 -15.67
C THR A 326 -107.36 3.02 -14.50
N ASP A 327 -107.95 4.22 -14.67
CA ASP A 327 -107.41 5.41 -15.35
C ASP A 327 -108.12 6.75 -14.99
N THR A 328 -107.48 7.87 -15.37
CA THR A 328 -107.95 9.25 -15.67
C THR A 328 -108.89 10.09 -14.77
N SER A 329 -108.52 11.38 -14.68
CA SER A 329 -109.35 12.62 -14.60
C SER A 329 -109.62 13.27 -13.22
N HIS A 330 -109.75 14.61 -13.06
CA HIS A 330 -108.97 15.82 -13.48
C HIS A 330 -109.79 17.10 -13.16
N MET A 331 -109.23 18.09 -12.43
CA MET A 331 -109.83 19.42 -12.07
C MET A 331 -111.07 19.37 -11.13
N GLU A 332 -111.57 20.38 -10.39
CA GLU A 332 -111.19 21.74 -9.91
C GLU A 332 -112.12 22.08 -8.69
N GLU A 333 -112.06 23.14 -7.86
CA GLU A 333 -111.27 24.39 -7.74
C GLU A 333 -111.06 24.76 -6.22
N ASN A 334 -110.15 25.70 -5.92
CA ASN A 334 -109.94 26.56 -4.73
C ASN A 334 -111.01 26.65 -3.59
N GLY A 335 -110.52 26.69 -2.34
CA GLY A 335 -111.27 27.16 -1.16
C GLY A 335 -110.43 27.24 0.13
N ILE A 336 -110.00 28.44 0.53
CA ILE A 336 -109.19 28.77 1.73
C ILE A 336 -110.02 29.78 2.57
N PRO A 337 -109.88 29.96 3.91
CA PRO A 337 -109.35 29.11 5.01
C PRO A 337 -110.37 28.88 6.15
N PHE A 338 -110.05 28.07 7.18
CA PHE A 338 -109.88 28.63 8.54
C PHE A 338 -109.09 27.71 9.48
N VAL A 339 -108.55 28.32 10.53
CA VAL A 339 -107.68 27.71 11.54
C VAL A 339 -108.50 27.20 12.72
N GLU A 340 -108.22 25.98 13.19
CA GLU A 340 -108.32 25.71 14.63
C GLU A 340 -107.23 24.72 15.08
N LYS A 341 -106.63 25.01 16.23
CA LYS A 341 -105.62 24.16 16.87
C LYS A 341 -106.33 23.19 17.81
N SER A 342 -106.05 21.90 17.68
CA SER A 342 -106.11 20.93 18.77
C SER A 342 -105.12 19.83 18.44
N GLU A 343 -103.97 19.79 19.12
CA GLU A 343 -103.77 19.24 20.47
C GLU A 343 -103.57 17.71 20.39
N ILE A 344 -102.43 17.28 20.92
CA ILE A 344 -101.93 15.91 20.77
C ILE A 344 -102.72 14.99 21.69
N ILE A 345 -103.70 14.28 21.15
CA ILE A 345 -104.35 13.17 21.85
C ILE A 345 -103.59 11.88 21.53
N THR A 346 -102.73 11.48 22.48
CA THR A 346 -102.20 10.12 22.56
C THR A 346 -103.36 9.12 22.61
N PRO A 347 -103.33 7.99 21.88
CA PRO A 347 -104.43 7.03 21.90
C PRO A 347 -104.63 6.43 23.30
N GLU A 348 -105.70 6.86 23.96
CA GLU A 348 -106.12 6.32 25.24
C GLU A 348 -106.58 4.86 25.07
N VAL A 349 -106.18 3.99 26.00
CA VAL A 349 -106.42 2.55 25.93
C VAL A 349 -107.90 2.27 26.21
N ALA A 350 -108.70 2.15 25.16
CA ALA A 350 -110.13 1.89 25.25
C ALA A 350 -110.46 0.40 25.50
N ASP A 351 -110.79 0.11 26.76
CA ASP A 351 -111.67 -0.98 27.24
C ASP A 351 -111.45 -2.43 26.74
N SER A 352 -110.64 -3.18 27.49
CA SER A 352 -110.55 -4.65 27.41
C SER A 352 -111.84 -5.41 27.77
N SER A 353 -112.92 -4.72 28.14
CA SER A 353 -114.18 -5.29 28.60
C SER A 353 -115.17 -5.62 27.46
N LEU A 354 -115.04 -4.97 26.29
CA LEU A 354 -115.90 -5.20 25.11
C LEU A 354 -115.38 -6.29 24.16
N ILE A 355 -114.06 -6.49 24.13
CA ILE A 355 -113.37 -7.40 23.18
C ILE A 355 -113.71 -8.88 23.44
N PHE A 356 -113.94 -9.27 24.70
CA PHE A 356 -114.13 -10.69 25.08
C PHE A 356 -115.53 -11.26 24.79
N ARG A 357 -116.48 -10.46 24.29
CA ARG A 357 -117.85 -10.90 23.97
C ARG A 357 -118.19 -10.99 22.47
N MET A 358 -117.28 -10.60 21.58
CA MET A 358 -117.49 -10.71 20.13
C MET A 358 -117.18 -12.13 19.63
N PRO A 359 -117.97 -12.69 18.70
CA PRO A 359 -117.59 -13.92 18.00
C PRO A 359 -116.34 -13.69 17.14
N LYS A 360 -115.65 -14.78 16.77
CA LYS A 360 -114.29 -14.71 16.17
C LYS A 360 -114.24 -13.88 14.89
N GLU A 361 -115.25 -14.01 14.03
CA GLU A 361 -115.38 -13.27 12.78
C GLU A 361 -115.49 -11.76 13.02
N ASP A 362 -116.25 -11.33 14.03
CA ASP A 362 -116.40 -9.90 14.37
C ASP A 362 -115.11 -9.34 15.01
N LEU A 363 -114.40 -10.14 15.81
CA LEU A 363 -113.09 -9.77 16.34
C LEU A 363 -112.04 -9.60 15.23
N ILE A 364 -112.05 -10.49 14.24
CA ILE A 364 -111.19 -10.39 13.04
C ILE A 364 -111.56 -9.14 12.23
N ASN A 365 -112.87 -8.86 12.06
CA ASN A 365 -113.34 -7.66 11.36
C ASN A 365 -112.95 -6.37 12.12
N TYR A 366 -113.02 -6.37 13.45
CA TYR A 366 -112.58 -5.24 14.29
C TYR A 366 -111.07 -4.98 14.13
N TYR A 367 -110.22 -5.99 14.30
CA TYR A 367 -108.78 -5.82 14.09
C TYR A 367 -108.45 -5.45 12.64
N LYS A 368 -109.17 -5.98 11.64
CA LYS A 368 -109.01 -5.61 10.24
C LYS A 368 -109.43 -4.17 9.96
N ALA A 369 -110.47 -3.67 10.63
CA ALA A 369 -110.89 -2.27 10.57
C ALA A 369 -109.84 -1.35 11.22
N GLU A 370 -109.33 -1.70 12.40
CA GLU A 370 -108.34 -0.89 13.13
C GLU A 370 -106.96 -0.92 12.42
N ILE A 371 -106.54 -2.06 11.86
CA ILE A 371 -105.37 -2.16 10.98
C ILE A 371 -105.56 -1.29 9.73
N ASN A 372 -106.72 -1.31 9.09
CA ASN A 372 -107.00 -0.44 7.93
C ASN A 372 -107.04 1.05 8.31
N LYS A 373 -107.47 1.39 9.53
CA LYS A 373 -107.48 2.77 10.07
C LYS A 373 -106.06 3.26 10.35
N VAL A 374 -105.24 2.46 11.04
CA VAL A 374 -103.80 2.73 11.26
C VAL A 374 -103.05 2.82 9.93
N LYS A 375 -103.33 1.89 8.99
CA LYS A 375 -102.75 1.91 7.64
C LYS A 375 -103.09 3.22 6.91
N ARG A 376 -104.37 3.62 6.85
CA ARG A 376 -104.78 4.90 6.25
C ARG A 376 -104.15 6.11 6.94
N GLN A 377 -104.00 6.09 8.26
CA GLN A 377 -103.32 7.16 9.00
C GLN A 377 -101.83 7.23 8.63
N SER A 378 -101.15 6.09 8.49
CA SER A 378 -99.75 6.03 8.06
C SER A 378 -99.57 6.45 6.59
N GLU A 379 -100.49 6.06 5.70
CA GLU A 379 -100.51 6.47 4.29
C GLU A 379 -100.80 7.97 4.15
N SER A 380 -101.71 8.52 4.96
CA SER A 380 -101.99 9.96 5.02
C SER A 380 -100.80 10.77 5.53
N SER A 381 -100.11 10.29 6.58
CA SER A 381 -98.91 10.96 7.11
C SER A 381 -97.73 10.87 6.13
N LEU A 382 -97.58 9.74 5.44
CA LEU A 382 -96.59 9.59 4.37
C LEU A 382 -96.90 10.52 3.18
N HIS A 383 -98.17 10.64 2.80
CA HIS A 383 -98.60 11.56 1.74
C HIS A 383 -98.38 13.03 2.13
N GLU A 384 -98.71 13.42 3.37
CA GLU A 384 -98.44 14.76 3.90
C GLU A 384 -96.94 15.08 3.91
N LYS A 385 -96.09 14.16 4.38
CA LYS A 385 -94.62 14.32 4.35
C LYS A 385 -94.05 14.35 2.94
N THR A 386 -94.66 13.62 2.01
CA THR A 386 -94.29 13.62 0.58
C THR A 386 -94.68 14.94 -0.08
N GLU A 387 -95.85 15.49 0.22
CA GLU A 387 -96.27 16.80 -0.28
C GLU A 387 -95.50 17.94 0.39
N GLU A 388 -95.07 17.78 1.65
CA GLU A 388 -94.08 18.65 2.28
C GLU A 388 -92.75 18.64 1.53
N LEU A 389 -92.23 17.47 1.17
CA LEU A 389 -91.02 17.33 0.37
C LEU A 389 -91.19 18.00 -1.00
N PHE A 390 -92.32 17.82 -1.68
CA PHE A 390 -92.59 18.46 -2.97
C PHE A 390 -92.89 19.96 -2.87
N ARG A 391 -93.43 20.45 -1.74
CA ARG A 391 -93.58 21.87 -1.43
C ARG A 391 -92.21 22.51 -1.21
N LEU A 392 -91.39 21.93 -0.34
CA LEU A 392 -90.03 22.40 -0.07
C LEU A 392 -89.15 22.33 -1.32
N LYS A 393 -89.30 21.29 -2.17
CA LYS A 393 -88.62 21.19 -3.46
C LYS A 393 -89.09 22.25 -4.46
N ARG A 394 -90.38 22.61 -4.48
CA ARG A 394 -90.91 23.72 -5.30
C ARG A 394 -90.46 25.09 -4.77
N GLU A 395 -90.33 25.26 -3.45
CA GLU A 395 -89.78 26.49 -2.85
C GLU A 395 -88.28 26.61 -3.15
N PHE A 396 -87.48 25.56 -2.94
CA PHE A 396 -86.05 25.52 -3.28
C PHE A 396 -85.78 25.79 -4.78
N LEU A 397 -86.65 25.31 -5.67
CA LEU A 397 -86.57 25.60 -7.10
C LEU A 397 -87.04 27.04 -7.45
N LYS A 398 -88.02 27.60 -6.73
CA LYS A 398 -88.39 29.03 -6.86
C LYS A 398 -87.32 29.98 -6.31
N GLU A 399 -86.65 29.60 -5.23
CA GLU A 399 -85.54 30.34 -4.62
C GLU A 399 -84.32 30.36 -5.57
N LYS A 400 -84.00 29.24 -6.22
CA LYS A 400 -83.02 29.20 -7.31
C LYS A 400 -83.45 29.96 -8.57
N GLY A 401 -84.76 30.07 -8.85
CA GLY A 401 -85.29 30.83 -9.99
C GLY A 401 -85.01 32.34 -9.97
N SER A 402 -84.61 32.91 -8.83
CA SER A 402 -84.29 34.34 -8.68
C SER A 402 -82.77 34.62 -8.60
N LEU A 403 -81.93 33.57 -8.55
CA LEU A 403 -80.47 33.72 -8.53
C LEU A 403 -79.91 33.66 -9.95
N GLN A 404 -80.03 34.80 -10.66
CA GLN A 404 -79.06 35.11 -11.71
C GLN A 404 -77.66 35.09 -11.10
N CYS A 405 -76.85 34.08 -11.45
CA CYS A 405 -75.45 34.00 -11.07
C CYS A 405 -74.64 35.17 -11.66
N LYS A 406 -74.64 36.31 -10.95
CA LYS A 406 -73.51 37.24 -11.01
C LYS A 406 -72.26 36.45 -10.63
N LYS A 407 -71.28 36.41 -11.53
CA LYS A 407 -69.96 35.76 -11.36
C LYS A 407 -69.43 35.96 -9.94
N GLU A 408 -69.60 34.95 -9.10
CA GLU A 408 -69.29 35.04 -7.69
C GLU A 408 -67.83 34.62 -7.48
N LYS A 409 -67.00 35.57 -7.01
CA LYS A 409 -65.56 35.36 -6.78
C LYS A 409 -65.24 34.31 -5.71
N SER A 410 -66.27 33.70 -5.11
CA SER A 410 -66.23 32.64 -4.10
C SER A 410 -65.70 31.31 -4.65
N PHE A 411 -66.05 30.92 -5.88
CA PHE A 411 -65.63 29.65 -6.49
C PHE A 411 -64.29 29.72 -7.24
N GLU A 412 -63.87 30.91 -7.66
CA GLU A 412 -62.59 31.11 -8.35
C GLU A 412 -61.38 30.78 -7.45
N ALA A 413 -61.47 31.09 -6.14
CA ALA A 413 -60.39 30.82 -5.19
C ALA A 413 -60.21 29.32 -4.87
N PRO A 414 -61.26 28.52 -4.61
CA PRO A 414 -61.18 27.06 -4.61
C PRO A 414 -60.68 26.48 -5.93
N LYS A 415 -61.23 26.90 -7.08
CA LYS A 415 -60.81 26.41 -8.40
C LYS A 415 -59.32 26.64 -8.66
N LYS A 416 -58.82 27.85 -8.35
CA LYS A 416 -57.40 28.17 -8.41
C LYS A 416 -56.56 27.33 -7.45
N LYS A 417 -57.04 27.08 -6.22
CA LYS A 417 -56.35 26.19 -5.26
C LYS A 417 -56.31 24.73 -5.73
N PHE A 418 -57.39 24.19 -6.30
CA PHE A 418 -57.40 22.83 -6.88
C PHE A 418 -56.38 22.71 -8.01
N LEU A 419 -56.37 23.65 -8.96
CA LEU A 419 -55.38 23.69 -10.05
C LEU A 419 -53.95 23.90 -9.53
N GLU A 420 -53.76 24.72 -8.50
CA GLU A 420 -52.46 24.94 -7.85
C GLU A 420 -51.97 23.69 -7.10
N ILE A 421 -52.86 22.90 -6.49
CA ILE A 421 -52.52 21.60 -5.88
C ILE A 421 -52.16 20.58 -6.97
N ILE A 422 -52.91 20.51 -8.08
CA ILE A 422 -52.57 19.65 -9.22
C ILE A 422 -51.19 20.03 -9.78
N VAL A 423 -50.90 21.32 -10.01
CA VAL A 423 -49.58 21.79 -10.48
C VAL A 423 -48.46 21.52 -9.46
N LYS A 424 -48.74 21.56 -8.15
CA LYS A 424 -47.77 21.16 -7.12
C LYS A 424 -47.54 19.65 -7.11
N LEU A 425 -48.58 18.83 -7.30
CA LEU A 425 -48.45 17.38 -7.45
C LEU A 425 -47.69 17.03 -8.73
N ASP A 426 -47.98 17.69 -9.86
CA ASP A 426 -47.23 17.54 -11.11
C ASP A 426 -45.75 17.89 -10.92
N LYS A 427 -45.44 18.97 -10.19
CA LYS A 427 -44.05 19.33 -9.86
C LYS A 427 -43.37 18.32 -8.94
N ILE A 428 -44.09 17.76 -7.95
CA ILE A 428 -43.56 16.73 -7.05
C ILE A 428 -43.31 15.44 -7.84
N LEU A 429 -44.27 15.01 -8.67
CA LEU A 429 -44.17 13.84 -9.55
C LEU A 429 -42.97 13.98 -10.50
N PHE A 430 -42.82 15.13 -11.15
CA PHE A 430 -41.69 15.43 -12.03
C PHE A 430 -40.33 15.41 -11.30
N GLU A 431 -40.24 15.94 -10.08
CA GLU A 431 -39.00 15.84 -9.29
C GLU A 431 -38.74 14.41 -8.78
N THR A 432 -39.77 13.59 -8.48
CA THR A 432 -39.57 12.16 -8.18
C THR A 432 -39.18 11.36 -9.43
N GLU A 433 -39.75 11.62 -10.59
CA GLU A 433 -39.37 11.00 -11.87
C GLU A 433 -37.92 11.38 -12.24
N LYS A 434 -37.55 12.64 -12.03
CA LYS A 434 -36.17 13.12 -12.16
C LYS A 434 -35.22 12.50 -11.12
N PHE A 435 -35.70 12.16 -9.91
CA PHE A 435 -34.92 11.42 -8.91
C PHE A 435 -34.56 10.02 -9.43
N PHE A 436 -35.52 9.32 -10.08
CA PHE A 436 -35.25 8.03 -10.75
C PHE A 436 -34.36 8.16 -12.00
N MET A 437 -34.46 9.26 -12.77
CA MET A 437 -33.56 9.54 -13.91
C MET A 437 -32.13 9.88 -13.48
N VAL A 438 -31.95 10.64 -12.39
CA VAL A 438 -30.62 10.98 -11.83
C VAL A 438 -29.97 9.77 -11.16
N GLN A 439 -30.76 8.80 -10.70
CA GLN A 439 -30.29 7.51 -10.21
C GLN A 439 -30.29 6.43 -11.32
N GLY A 440 -29.94 6.84 -12.54
CA GLY A 440 -29.57 5.92 -13.61
C GLY A 440 -28.30 5.16 -13.26
N ASP A 441 -28.44 4.00 -12.58
CA ASP A 441 -27.36 3.06 -12.28
C ASP A 441 -26.51 2.70 -13.50
N HIS A 442 -27.03 2.94 -14.72
CA HIS A 442 -26.33 2.71 -15.96
C HIS A 442 -25.08 3.58 -16.17
N ASP A 443 -25.07 4.86 -15.78
CA ASP A 443 -23.94 5.75 -16.10
C ASP A 443 -22.73 5.52 -15.19
N GLN A 444 -22.95 5.38 -13.88
CA GLN A 444 -21.85 5.12 -12.95
C GLN A 444 -21.39 3.65 -13.02
N THR A 445 -22.29 2.70 -13.30
CA THR A 445 -21.88 1.32 -13.58
C THR A 445 -21.18 1.19 -14.93
N CYS A 446 -21.58 1.95 -15.96
CA CYS A 446 -20.83 2.03 -17.22
C CYS A 446 -19.46 2.69 -17.05
N SER A 447 -19.32 3.75 -16.24
CA SER A 447 -18.02 4.37 -16.02
C SER A 447 -17.08 3.46 -15.23
N TYR A 448 -17.55 2.79 -14.19
CA TYR A 448 -16.76 1.76 -13.49
C TYR A 448 -16.45 0.58 -14.42
N LYS A 449 -17.41 0.13 -15.23
CA LYS A 449 -17.18 -0.96 -16.21
C LYS A 449 -16.16 -0.57 -17.27
N GLN A 450 -16.26 0.62 -17.87
CA GLN A 450 -15.27 1.14 -18.82
C GLN A 450 -13.89 1.33 -18.17
N THR A 451 -13.84 1.74 -16.91
CA THR A 451 -12.59 1.84 -16.15
C THR A 451 -11.99 0.47 -15.90
N ILE A 452 -12.81 -0.52 -15.51
CA ILE A 452 -12.39 -1.91 -15.29
C ILE A 452 -11.94 -2.56 -16.61
N ASP A 453 -12.72 -2.44 -17.69
CA ASP A 453 -12.40 -2.96 -19.02
C ASP A 453 -11.13 -2.28 -19.58
N GLY A 454 -10.95 -0.97 -19.34
CA GLY A 454 -9.74 -0.22 -19.67
C GLY A 454 -8.51 -0.69 -18.89
N LEU A 455 -8.64 -0.86 -17.57
CA LEU A 455 -7.58 -1.43 -16.71
C LEU A 455 -7.27 -2.89 -17.09
N LEU A 456 -8.26 -3.67 -17.53
CA LEU A 456 -8.06 -5.05 -18.01
C LEU A 456 -7.28 -5.08 -19.31
N LEU A 457 -7.60 -4.18 -20.24
CA LEU A 457 -6.87 -4.01 -21.51
C LEU A 457 -5.45 -3.49 -21.27
N GLU A 458 -5.27 -2.55 -20.34
CA GLU A 458 -3.95 -2.06 -19.92
C GLU A 458 -3.13 -3.18 -19.24
N ASN A 459 -3.75 -4.00 -18.39
CA ASN A 459 -3.07 -5.12 -17.73
C ASN A 459 -2.66 -6.21 -18.74
N LEU A 460 -3.52 -6.51 -19.73
CA LEU A 460 -3.18 -7.36 -20.87
C LEU A 460 -2.00 -6.80 -21.68
N HIS A 461 -2.04 -5.51 -22.01
CA HIS A 461 -0.96 -4.84 -22.74
C HIS A 461 0.37 -4.82 -21.94
N LEU A 462 0.31 -4.56 -20.63
CA LEU A 462 1.46 -4.64 -19.73
C LEU A 462 1.99 -6.07 -19.60
N HIS A 463 1.12 -7.08 -19.57
CA HIS A 463 1.50 -8.48 -19.57
C HIS A 463 2.22 -8.86 -20.87
N ASP A 464 1.69 -8.48 -22.03
CA ASP A 464 2.33 -8.73 -23.32
C ASP A 464 3.67 -7.99 -23.46
N LEU A 465 3.74 -6.73 -23.00
CA LEU A 465 4.98 -5.96 -22.92
C LEU A 465 6.01 -6.62 -21.97
N LEU A 466 5.58 -7.18 -20.84
CA LEU A 466 6.43 -7.94 -19.92
C LEU A 466 6.89 -9.27 -20.52
N VAL A 467 6.04 -9.96 -21.29
CA VAL A 467 6.39 -11.16 -22.04
C VAL A 467 7.44 -10.85 -23.10
N ASP A 468 7.29 -9.75 -23.83
CA ASP A 468 8.27 -9.30 -24.83
C ASP A 468 9.57 -8.82 -24.19
N LYS A 469 9.52 -8.09 -23.07
CA LYS A 469 10.71 -7.76 -22.28
C LYS A 469 11.40 -9.00 -21.71
N ARG A 470 10.65 -10.04 -21.32
CA ARG A 470 11.21 -11.34 -20.92
C ARG A 470 11.89 -12.07 -22.09
N LYS A 471 11.34 -11.99 -23.31
CA LYS A 471 12.02 -12.50 -24.53
C LYS A 471 13.31 -11.71 -24.80
N GLU A 472 13.27 -10.38 -24.72
CA GLU A 472 14.43 -9.50 -24.90
C GLU A 472 15.54 -9.82 -23.89
N VAL A 473 15.22 -9.93 -22.59
CA VAL A 473 16.16 -10.36 -21.54
C VAL A 473 16.72 -11.75 -21.82
N LYS A 474 15.93 -12.70 -22.35
CA LYS A 474 16.43 -14.03 -22.73
C LYS A 474 17.39 -13.97 -23.92
N CYS A 475 17.12 -13.12 -24.93
CA CYS A 475 18.03 -12.89 -26.04
C CYS A 475 19.34 -12.22 -25.58
N LEU A 476 19.25 -11.21 -24.71
CA LEU A 476 20.42 -10.55 -24.12
C LEU A 476 21.24 -11.52 -23.26
N SER A 477 20.59 -12.40 -22.49
CA SER A 477 21.28 -13.44 -21.71
C SER A 477 22.00 -14.47 -22.59
N SER A 478 21.45 -14.80 -23.76
CA SER A 478 22.13 -15.63 -24.77
C SER A 478 23.34 -14.89 -25.33
N TRP A 479 23.18 -13.63 -25.72
CA TRP A 479 24.27 -12.81 -26.26
C TRP A 479 25.40 -12.59 -25.24
N VAL A 480 25.09 -12.37 -23.96
CA VAL A 480 26.08 -12.29 -22.88
C VAL A 480 26.80 -13.62 -22.67
N SER A 481 26.10 -14.75 -22.80
CA SER A 481 26.69 -16.09 -22.69
C SER A 481 27.61 -16.40 -23.88
N ASP A 482 27.19 -16.04 -25.10
CA ASP A 482 28.00 -16.14 -26.31
C ASP A 482 29.24 -15.23 -26.22
N ALA A 483 29.08 -13.98 -25.78
CA ALA A 483 30.18 -13.05 -25.56
C ALA A 483 31.16 -13.55 -24.48
N ALA A 484 30.67 -14.10 -23.36
CA ALA A 484 31.50 -14.72 -22.33
C ALA A 484 32.27 -15.95 -22.85
N SER A 485 31.65 -16.76 -23.71
CA SER A 485 32.32 -17.89 -24.37
C SER A 485 33.39 -17.42 -25.38
N GLN A 486 33.16 -16.32 -26.09
CA GLN A 486 34.18 -15.72 -26.95
C GLN A 486 35.32 -15.15 -26.11
N MET A 487 35.04 -14.47 -24.99
CA MET A 487 36.07 -13.96 -24.08
C MET A 487 36.94 -15.08 -23.49
N SER A 488 36.37 -16.24 -23.14
CA SER A 488 37.18 -17.38 -22.66
C SER A 488 38.09 -17.95 -23.76
N ASN A 489 37.60 -18.00 -25.01
CA ASN A 489 38.42 -18.37 -26.17
C ASN A 489 39.53 -17.35 -26.43
N TYR A 490 39.24 -16.04 -26.34
CA TYR A 490 40.25 -14.98 -26.46
C TYR A 490 41.32 -15.10 -25.37
N SER A 491 40.93 -15.31 -24.11
CA SER A 491 41.87 -15.53 -23.00
C SER A 491 42.79 -16.74 -23.26
N SER A 492 42.25 -17.84 -23.79
CA SER A 492 43.06 -19.00 -24.22
C SER A 492 44.05 -18.63 -25.33
N THR A 493 43.66 -17.83 -26.33
CA THR A 493 44.59 -17.36 -27.36
C THR A 493 45.64 -16.37 -26.84
N GLU A 494 45.28 -15.52 -25.88
CA GLU A 494 46.16 -14.56 -25.23
C GLU A 494 47.24 -15.27 -24.40
N VAL A 495 46.89 -16.27 -23.60
CA VAL A 495 47.85 -17.12 -22.87
C VAL A 495 48.82 -17.82 -23.83
N ASN A 496 48.33 -18.28 -24.98
CA ASN A 496 49.18 -18.89 -26.01
C ASN A 496 50.13 -17.87 -26.70
N LEU A 497 49.67 -16.64 -26.93
CA LEU A 497 50.51 -15.56 -27.45
C LEU A 497 51.55 -15.10 -26.42
N LEU A 498 51.18 -14.96 -25.15
CA LEU A 498 52.08 -14.62 -24.05
C LEU A 498 53.17 -15.68 -23.87
N LYS A 499 52.83 -16.97 -24.03
CA LYS A 499 53.81 -18.06 -24.05
C LYS A 499 54.81 -17.93 -25.21
N LYS A 500 54.34 -17.60 -26.42
CA LYS A 500 55.23 -17.33 -27.57
C LYS A 500 56.09 -16.09 -27.37
N MET A 501 55.54 -15.01 -26.81
CA MET A 501 56.27 -13.79 -26.47
C MET A 501 57.42 -14.06 -25.49
N ASN A 502 57.17 -14.87 -24.45
CA ASN A 502 58.20 -15.28 -23.51
C ASN A 502 59.27 -16.18 -24.15
N ASN A 503 58.91 -17.09 -25.05
CA ASN A 503 59.89 -17.89 -25.79
C ASN A 503 60.79 -16.99 -26.67
N PHE A 504 60.20 -16.09 -27.47
CA PHE A 504 60.97 -15.14 -28.29
C PHE A 504 61.85 -14.20 -27.45
N LYS A 505 61.42 -13.85 -26.23
CA LYS A 505 62.27 -13.10 -25.29
C LYS A 505 63.55 -13.87 -24.97
N TRP A 506 63.45 -15.15 -24.61
CA TRP A 506 64.61 -16.00 -24.33
C TRP A 506 65.49 -16.19 -25.58
N GLU A 507 64.90 -16.42 -26.76
CA GLU A 507 65.65 -16.54 -28.02
C GLU A 507 66.43 -15.24 -28.36
N ILE A 508 65.85 -14.07 -28.11
CA ILE A 508 66.54 -12.77 -28.29
C ILE A 508 67.66 -12.58 -27.26
N GLU A 509 67.46 -13.06 -26.03
CA GLU A 509 68.46 -12.97 -24.94
C GLU A 509 69.66 -13.88 -25.26
N ASP A 510 69.42 -15.12 -25.70
CA ASP A 510 70.44 -16.05 -26.20
C ASP A 510 71.23 -15.45 -27.38
N VAL A 511 70.55 -14.98 -28.43
CA VAL A 511 71.21 -14.36 -29.61
C VAL A 511 72.06 -13.14 -29.22
N LYS A 512 71.64 -12.34 -28.22
CA LYS A 512 72.47 -11.25 -27.69
C LYS A 512 73.72 -11.75 -26.98
N THR A 513 73.61 -12.80 -26.16
CA THR A 513 74.79 -13.39 -25.51
C THR A 513 75.74 -14.03 -26.51
N GLU A 514 75.22 -14.69 -27.55
CA GLU A 514 76.01 -15.27 -28.63
C GLU A 514 76.75 -14.18 -29.41
N ALA A 515 76.07 -13.10 -29.80
CA ALA A 515 76.68 -11.96 -30.48
C ALA A 515 77.76 -11.26 -29.61
N PHE A 516 77.53 -11.16 -28.30
CA PHE A 516 78.53 -10.63 -27.36
C PHE A 516 79.77 -11.54 -27.29
N ILE A 517 79.59 -12.85 -27.11
CA ILE A 517 80.68 -13.83 -27.07
C ILE A 517 81.48 -13.80 -28.38
N ARG A 518 80.80 -13.80 -29.52
CA ARG A 518 81.39 -13.73 -30.87
C ARG A 518 82.26 -12.49 -31.04
N ASN A 519 81.75 -11.31 -30.67
CA ASN A 519 82.50 -10.05 -30.75
C ASN A 519 83.75 -10.05 -29.84
N GLN A 520 83.67 -10.65 -28.65
CA GLN A 520 84.87 -10.81 -27.79
C GLN A 520 85.90 -11.76 -28.40
N ILE A 521 85.47 -12.86 -29.04
CA ILE A 521 86.35 -13.77 -29.78
C ILE A 521 87.01 -13.05 -30.95
N ASP A 522 86.24 -12.35 -31.77
CA ASP A 522 86.75 -11.57 -32.93
C ASP A 522 87.76 -10.52 -32.48
N LYS A 523 87.52 -9.85 -31.35
CA LYS A 523 88.46 -8.90 -30.72
C LYS A 523 89.74 -9.56 -30.24
N CYS A 524 89.67 -10.76 -29.65
CA CYS A 524 90.85 -11.54 -29.27
C CYS A 524 91.68 -11.94 -30.50
N ILE A 525 91.04 -12.42 -31.56
CA ILE A 525 91.71 -12.80 -32.82
C ILE A 525 92.37 -11.57 -33.47
N LEU A 526 91.68 -10.43 -33.51
CA LEU A 526 92.23 -9.20 -34.07
C LEU A 526 93.46 -8.71 -33.28
N ASN A 527 93.41 -8.76 -31.95
CA ASN A 527 94.55 -8.40 -31.10
C ASN A 527 95.75 -9.33 -31.37
N GLU A 528 95.54 -10.64 -31.46
CA GLU A 528 96.60 -11.61 -31.74
C GLU A 528 97.25 -11.36 -33.11
N LEU A 529 96.45 -11.08 -34.15
CA LEU A 529 96.95 -10.72 -35.48
C LEU A 529 97.74 -9.40 -35.46
N ILE A 530 97.35 -8.42 -34.64
CA ILE A 530 98.10 -7.16 -34.45
C ILE A 530 99.44 -7.43 -33.77
N TYR A 531 99.48 -8.29 -32.74
CA TYR A 531 100.74 -8.69 -32.09
C TYR A 531 101.67 -9.43 -33.05
N GLU A 532 101.15 -10.36 -33.85
CA GLU A 532 101.92 -11.12 -34.85
C GLU A 532 102.51 -10.19 -35.93
N VAL A 533 101.70 -9.30 -36.52
CA VAL A 533 102.17 -8.32 -37.52
C VAL A 533 103.22 -7.38 -36.93
N LYS A 534 103.06 -6.96 -35.67
CA LYS A 534 104.06 -6.14 -34.98
C LYS A 534 105.38 -6.90 -34.79
N SER A 535 105.31 -8.15 -34.32
CA SER A 535 106.48 -9.03 -34.17
C SER A 535 107.24 -9.18 -35.50
N GLN A 536 106.52 -9.45 -36.60
CA GLN A 536 107.12 -9.55 -37.94
C GLN A 536 107.75 -8.24 -38.44
N LEU A 537 107.18 -7.09 -38.08
CA LEU A 537 107.74 -5.77 -38.42
C LEU A 537 109.04 -5.49 -37.63
N ASP A 538 109.06 -5.79 -36.34
CA ASP A 538 110.25 -5.66 -35.48
C ASP A 538 111.37 -6.60 -35.99
N ASP A 539 111.02 -7.82 -36.39
CA ASP A 539 111.92 -8.82 -36.99
C ASP A 539 112.47 -8.39 -38.38
N PHE A 540 111.66 -7.69 -39.18
CA PHE A 540 112.10 -7.07 -40.42
C PHE A 540 113.02 -5.87 -40.19
N HIS A 541 112.72 -5.03 -39.19
CA HIS A 541 113.53 -3.89 -38.82
C HIS A 541 114.94 -4.31 -38.39
N MET A 542 115.05 -5.30 -37.49
CA MET A 542 116.34 -5.84 -37.04
C MET A 542 117.15 -6.44 -38.21
N ARG A 543 116.47 -7.10 -39.16
CA ARG A 543 117.10 -7.63 -40.37
C ARG A 543 117.61 -6.52 -41.30
N ASN A 544 116.89 -5.40 -41.40
CA ASN A 544 117.32 -4.25 -42.21
C ASN A 544 118.53 -3.53 -41.59
N GLU A 545 118.55 -3.33 -40.27
CA GLU A 545 119.70 -2.76 -39.56
C GLU A 545 120.98 -3.58 -39.78
N MET A 546 120.92 -4.91 -39.63
CA MET A 546 122.06 -5.79 -39.94
C MET A 546 122.48 -5.73 -41.41
N LEU A 547 121.54 -5.47 -42.33
CA LEU A 547 121.84 -5.33 -43.76
C LEU A 547 122.59 -4.02 -44.05
N GLU A 548 122.16 -2.92 -43.42
CA GLU A 548 122.82 -1.61 -43.53
C GLU A 548 124.24 -1.63 -42.92
N GLU A 549 124.43 -2.28 -41.76
CA GLU A 549 125.76 -2.49 -41.17
C GLU A 549 126.67 -3.29 -42.11
N TYR A 550 126.17 -4.38 -42.69
CA TYR A 550 126.89 -5.21 -43.67
C TYR A 550 127.27 -4.42 -44.94
N TYR A 551 126.37 -3.60 -45.49
CA TYR A 551 126.69 -2.74 -46.63
C TYR A 551 127.69 -1.63 -46.29
N GLY A 552 127.65 -1.08 -45.08
CA GLY A 552 128.65 -0.13 -44.58
C GLY A 552 130.07 -0.70 -44.61
N ILE A 553 130.24 -1.95 -44.14
CA ILE A 553 131.52 -2.66 -44.17
C ILE A 553 132.03 -2.85 -45.61
N ILE A 554 131.16 -3.26 -46.54
CA ILE A 554 131.55 -3.46 -47.95
C ILE A 554 132.00 -2.14 -48.61
N LEU A 555 131.28 -1.04 -48.37
CA LEU A 555 131.64 0.26 -48.94
C LEU A 555 132.98 0.77 -48.38
N MET A 556 133.22 0.58 -47.08
CA MET A 556 134.49 0.95 -46.43
C MET A 556 135.68 0.13 -46.96
N GLN A 557 135.48 -1.18 -47.20
CA GLN A 557 136.46 -2.02 -47.88
C GLN A 557 136.74 -1.51 -49.32
N LYS A 558 135.69 -1.15 -50.07
CA LYS A 558 135.82 -0.70 -51.46
C LYS A 558 136.54 0.64 -51.60
N THR A 559 136.42 1.53 -50.61
CA THR A 559 137.19 2.79 -50.58
C THR A 559 138.67 2.56 -50.32
N LEU A 560 139.05 1.57 -49.51
CA LEU A 560 140.45 1.18 -49.29
C LEU A 560 141.08 0.57 -50.56
N ASP A 561 140.33 -0.24 -51.30
CA ASP A 561 140.80 -0.82 -52.56
C ASP A 561 141.05 0.24 -53.65
N LEU A 562 140.25 1.32 -53.69
CA LEU A 562 140.34 2.38 -54.70
C LEU A 562 141.49 3.39 -54.48
N GLU A 563 142.08 3.45 -53.28
CA GLU A 563 143.29 4.26 -53.03
C GLU A 563 144.58 3.53 -53.43
N ALA A 564 144.55 2.22 -53.63
CA ALA A 564 145.73 1.42 -54.01
C ALA A 564 146.01 1.38 -55.53
N GLU A 565 145.04 1.71 -56.39
CA GLU A 565 145.11 1.45 -57.84
C GLU A 565 145.52 2.67 -58.68
N LYS A 566 146.07 3.73 -58.06
CA LYS A 566 146.32 5.04 -58.71
C LYS A 566 147.79 5.40 -58.99
N GLU A 567 148.69 4.42 -59.06
CA GLU A 567 150.13 4.64 -59.29
C GLU A 567 150.76 3.62 -60.27
N GLU A 568 150.19 3.44 -61.48
CA GLU A 568 151.01 3.02 -62.62
C GLU A 568 150.58 3.71 -63.93
N LYS A 569 151.57 4.06 -64.77
CA LYS A 569 151.49 5.12 -65.78
C LYS A 569 151.73 4.63 -67.21
N LEU A 570 151.23 5.45 -68.15
CA LEU A 570 151.84 5.78 -69.46
C LEU A 570 151.85 4.72 -70.60
N VAL A 571 151.17 5.08 -71.72
CA VAL A 571 151.76 5.31 -73.08
C VAL A 571 152.39 4.08 -73.82
N GLN A 572 152.20 3.82 -75.12
CA GLN A 572 151.80 4.69 -76.26
C GLN A 572 151.01 3.97 -77.37
N VAL A 573 150.44 4.79 -78.26
CA VAL A 573 149.69 4.49 -79.49
C VAL A 573 150.53 3.85 -80.62
N ALA A 574 150.02 2.76 -81.20
CA ALA A 574 150.00 2.44 -82.64
C ALA A 574 149.01 1.26 -82.85
N SER A 575 148.19 1.15 -83.90
CA SER A 575 148.04 1.95 -85.13
C SER A 575 146.57 1.88 -85.66
N LEU A 576 146.20 2.85 -86.51
CA LEU A 576 144.85 2.98 -87.08
C LEU A 576 144.47 1.82 -88.02
N SER A 577 143.79 0.80 -87.47
CA SER A 577 143.14 -0.26 -88.27
C SER A 577 141.81 -0.77 -87.65
N THR A 578 141.60 -0.56 -86.35
CA THR A 578 140.41 -1.02 -85.60
C THR A 578 139.13 -0.22 -85.84
N VAL A 579 139.24 1.01 -86.36
CA VAL A 579 138.12 1.97 -86.54
C VAL A 579 137.02 1.46 -87.50
N LEU A 580 137.31 0.43 -88.30
CA LEU A 580 136.30 -0.25 -89.13
C LEU A 580 135.48 -1.27 -88.30
N ASN A 581 136.16 -2.10 -87.49
CA ASN A 581 135.52 -3.11 -86.63
C ASN A 581 134.67 -2.50 -85.51
N ASP A 582 135.04 -1.31 -85.01
CA ASP A 582 134.25 -0.60 -84.00
C ASP A 582 132.90 -0.11 -84.55
N LYS A 583 132.80 0.20 -85.85
CA LYS A 583 131.52 0.57 -86.47
C LYS A 583 130.59 -0.63 -86.66
N ASP A 584 131.12 -1.79 -87.07
CA ASP A 584 130.31 -3.02 -87.16
C ASP A 584 129.85 -3.51 -85.77
N ARG A 585 130.70 -3.36 -84.74
CA ARG A 585 130.33 -3.64 -83.35
C ARG A 585 129.27 -2.68 -82.82
N ALA A 586 129.34 -1.39 -83.18
CA ALA A 586 128.31 -0.41 -82.86
C ALA A 586 126.96 -0.73 -83.55
N LEU A 587 126.99 -1.13 -84.82
CA LEU A 587 125.80 -1.57 -85.57
C LEU A 587 125.16 -2.82 -84.95
N SER A 588 125.97 -3.82 -84.54
CA SER A 588 125.46 -5.01 -83.85
C SER A 588 124.85 -4.70 -82.47
N LEU A 589 125.42 -3.74 -81.74
CA LEU A 589 124.83 -3.23 -80.49
C LEU A 589 123.52 -2.49 -80.74
N GLU A 590 123.43 -1.68 -81.79
CA GLU A 590 122.22 -0.92 -82.11
C GLU A 590 121.09 -1.83 -82.62
N VAL A 591 121.40 -2.88 -83.39
CA VAL A 591 120.43 -3.94 -83.74
C VAL A 591 119.90 -4.63 -82.48
N LYS A 592 120.78 -5.03 -81.54
CA LYS A 592 120.37 -5.63 -80.25
C LYS A 592 119.54 -4.70 -79.38
N LYS A 593 119.83 -3.39 -79.37
CA LYS A 593 118.96 -2.39 -78.74
C LYS A 593 117.60 -2.31 -79.42
N SER A 594 117.55 -2.32 -80.76
CA SER A 594 116.30 -2.31 -81.52
C SER A 594 115.44 -3.56 -81.25
N GLU A 595 116.06 -4.71 -81.05
CA GLU A 595 115.39 -5.97 -80.66
C GLU A 595 114.94 -5.99 -79.19
N LYS A 596 115.67 -5.32 -78.29
CA LYS A 596 115.22 -5.09 -76.92
C LYS A 596 114.03 -4.13 -76.88
N LEU A 597 114.10 -3.01 -77.60
CA LEU A 597 113.01 -2.05 -77.76
C LEU A 597 111.77 -2.67 -78.39
N LYS A 598 111.93 -3.53 -79.42
CA LYS A 598 110.79 -4.28 -79.99
C LYS A 598 110.11 -5.19 -78.96
N ARG A 599 110.88 -5.85 -78.08
CA ARG A 599 110.31 -6.67 -76.99
C ARG A 599 109.63 -5.80 -75.93
N GLU A 600 110.22 -4.67 -75.55
CA GLU A 600 109.59 -3.70 -74.64
C GLU A 600 108.29 -3.11 -75.22
N ILE A 601 108.25 -2.79 -76.51
CA ILE A 601 107.02 -2.33 -77.20
C ILE A 601 105.93 -3.41 -77.19
N VAL A 602 106.27 -4.67 -77.44
CA VAL A 602 105.30 -5.79 -77.36
C VAL A 602 104.80 -6.00 -75.92
N SER A 603 105.68 -5.88 -74.92
CA SER A 603 105.29 -5.95 -73.50
C SER A 603 104.41 -4.77 -73.07
N LEU A 604 104.69 -3.55 -73.56
CA LEU A 604 103.87 -2.37 -73.32
C LEU A 604 102.51 -2.46 -74.00
N LEU A 605 102.42 -3.04 -75.21
CA LEU A 605 101.15 -3.32 -75.88
C LEU A 605 100.29 -4.29 -75.07
N ALA A 606 100.87 -5.41 -74.60
CA ALA A 606 100.16 -6.36 -73.75
C ALA A 606 99.70 -5.72 -72.42
N LEU A 607 100.53 -4.85 -71.82
CA LEU A 607 100.15 -4.09 -70.62
C LEU A 607 99.01 -3.09 -70.89
N MET A 608 99.01 -2.42 -72.06
CA MET A 608 97.94 -1.51 -72.47
C MET A 608 96.63 -2.25 -72.76
N GLU A 609 96.68 -3.43 -73.39
CA GLU A 609 95.51 -4.29 -73.60
C GLU A 609 94.91 -4.73 -72.26
N GLU A 610 95.74 -5.15 -71.30
CA GLU A 610 95.29 -5.51 -69.95
C GLU A 610 94.76 -4.31 -69.16
N GLN A 611 95.40 -3.13 -69.27
CA GLN A 611 94.90 -1.89 -68.67
C GLN A 611 93.54 -1.48 -69.26
N SER A 612 93.35 -1.67 -70.57
CA SER A 612 92.07 -1.44 -71.26
C SER A 612 91.00 -2.43 -70.81
N ARG A 613 91.37 -3.71 -70.59
CA ARG A 613 90.49 -4.76 -70.04
C ARG A 613 90.02 -4.41 -68.63
N ILE A 614 90.95 -4.05 -67.74
CA ILE A 614 90.64 -3.66 -66.36
C ILE A 614 89.78 -2.38 -66.34
N ALA A 615 90.08 -1.38 -67.18
CA ALA A 615 89.27 -0.18 -67.28
C ALA A 615 87.81 -0.51 -67.66
N SER A 616 87.61 -1.36 -68.68
CA SER A 616 86.28 -1.84 -69.08
C SER A 616 85.56 -2.63 -67.98
N GLU A 617 86.27 -3.49 -67.23
CA GLU A 617 85.70 -4.18 -66.07
C GLU A 617 85.26 -3.19 -64.97
N THR A 618 86.09 -2.20 -64.64
CA THR A 618 85.75 -1.19 -63.62
C THR A 618 84.59 -0.30 -64.04
N GLU A 619 84.49 0.08 -65.32
CA GLU A 619 83.38 0.87 -65.85
C GLU A 619 82.05 0.07 -65.81
N SER A 620 82.11 -1.23 -66.14
CA SER A 620 80.97 -2.16 -66.01
C SER A 620 80.51 -2.35 -64.56
N MET A 621 81.45 -2.52 -63.62
CA MET A 621 81.13 -2.61 -62.18
C MET A 621 80.54 -1.30 -61.65
N LEU A 622 81.07 -0.14 -62.06
CA LEU A 622 80.54 1.17 -61.69
C LEU A 622 79.10 1.37 -62.22
N ALA A 623 78.84 0.95 -63.46
CA ALA A 623 77.50 1.01 -64.05
C ALA A 623 76.49 0.13 -63.28
N GLN A 624 76.86 -1.12 -62.94
CA GLN A 624 76.02 -1.98 -62.10
C GLN A 624 75.78 -1.39 -60.70
N GLN A 625 76.82 -0.80 -60.08
CA GLN A 625 76.68 -0.20 -58.75
C GLN A 625 75.74 1.02 -58.80
N LYS A 626 75.81 1.83 -59.86
CA LYS A 626 74.89 2.96 -60.08
C LYS A 626 73.43 2.50 -60.23
N GLU A 627 73.19 1.46 -61.03
CA GLU A 627 71.84 0.89 -61.21
C GLU A 627 71.28 0.35 -59.88
N HIS A 628 72.13 -0.30 -59.06
CA HIS A 628 71.76 -0.76 -57.73
C HIS A 628 71.38 0.41 -56.81
N PHE A 629 72.14 1.51 -56.82
CA PHE A 629 71.81 2.71 -56.03
C PHE A 629 70.51 3.39 -56.49
N GLU A 630 70.23 3.47 -57.80
CA GLU A 630 68.96 4.01 -58.32
C GLU A 630 67.77 3.15 -57.85
N ARG A 631 67.90 1.82 -57.88
CA ARG A 631 66.86 0.88 -57.38
C ARG A 631 66.61 1.02 -55.87
N VAL A 632 67.68 1.13 -55.06
CA VAL A 632 67.57 1.37 -53.61
C VAL A 632 66.92 2.73 -53.31
N LEU A 633 67.17 3.75 -54.14
CA LEU A 633 66.54 5.07 -54.00
C LEU A 633 65.03 5.00 -54.30
N GLU A 634 64.61 4.25 -55.33
CA GLU A 634 63.20 4.00 -55.62
C GLU A 634 62.49 3.24 -54.49
N GLU A 635 63.10 2.16 -53.96
CA GLU A 635 62.56 1.44 -52.80
C GLU A 635 62.46 2.32 -51.55
N PHE A 636 63.47 3.16 -51.29
CA PHE A 636 63.45 4.12 -50.19
C PHE A 636 62.31 5.14 -50.32
N ASN A 637 62.10 5.70 -51.52
CA ASN A 637 61.01 6.63 -51.78
C ASN A 637 59.64 5.96 -51.60
N LEU A 638 59.46 4.73 -52.11
CA LEU A 638 58.22 3.95 -51.92
C LEU A 638 57.95 3.66 -50.43
N MET A 639 58.99 3.35 -49.65
CA MET A 639 58.89 3.13 -48.21
C MET A 639 58.54 4.44 -47.46
N LYS A 640 59.13 5.57 -47.88
CA LYS A 640 58.82 6.90 -47.34
C LYS A 640 57.37 7.29 -47.59
N ASP A 641 56.85 7.07 -48.81
CA ASP A 641 55.45 7.36 -49.14
C ASP A 641 54.49 6.46 -48.36
N ARG A 642 54.84 5.19 -48.15
CA ARG A 642 54.09 4.28 -47.28
C ARG A 642 54.08 4.76 -45.82
N ALA A 643 55.22 5.22 -45.29
CA ALA A 643 55.32 5.76 -43.95
C ALA A 643 54.46 7.03 -43.79
N ASN A 644 54.53 7.96 -44.74
CA ASN A 644 53.68 9.16 -44.77
C ASN A 644 52.18 8.81 -44.80
N GLY A 645 51.80 7.76 -45.55
CA GLY A 645 50.42 7.25 -45.57
C GLY A 645 49.96 6.66 -44.23
N GLN A 646 50.85 5.97 -43.51
CA GLN A 646 50.58 5.46 -42.16
C GLN A 646 50.51 6.58 -41.12
N GLU A 647 51.41 7.56 -41.16
CA GLU A 647 51.40 8.76 -40.32
C GLU A 647 50.04 9.49 -40.40
N LYS A 648 49.54 9.69 -41.63
CA LYS A 648 48.23 10.30 -41.86
C LYS A 648 47.09 9.47 -41.26
N LEU A 649 47.06 8.15 -41.49
CA LEU A 649 46.06 7.27 -40.88
C LEU A 649 46.09 7.34 -39.35
N ILE A 650 47.29 7.36 -38.74
CA ILE A 650 47.47 7.49 -37.29
C ILE A 650 46.92 8.84 -36.79
N SER A 651 47.14 9.93 -37.53
CA SER A 651 46.55 11.24 -37.23
C SER A 651 45.02 11.21 -37.30
N ASP A 652 44.44 10.67 -38.37
CA ASP A 652 42.98 10.54 -38.54
C ASP A 652 42.34 9.68 -37.43
N TYR A 653 43.02 8.64 -36.96
CA TYR A 653 42.58 7.82 -35.81
C TYR A 653 42.73 8.55 -34.47
N ARG A 654 43.78 9.36 -34.29
CA ARG A 654 43.98 10.17 -33.08
C ARG A 654 42.87 11.20 -32.92
N GLU A 655 42.55 11.95 -33.97
CA GLU A 655 41.46 12.94 -33.97
C GLU A 655 40.11 12.28 -33.63
N LYS A 656 39.80 11.14 -34.25
CA LYS A 656 38.59 10.36 -33.92
C LYS A 656 38.57 9.88 -32.47
N SER A 657 39.72 9.47 -31.93
CA SER A 657 39.87 9.06 -30.53
C SER A 657 39.59 10.24 -29.59
N GLU A 658 40.16 11.41 -29.87
CA GLU A 658 39.93 12.65 -29.09
C GLU A 658 38.47 13.09 -29.12
N ILE A 659 37.80 13.05 -30.28
CA ILE A 659 36.36 13.30 -30.41
C ILE A 659 35.56 12.26 -29.60
N SER A 660 35.93 10.98 -29.64
CA SER A 660 35.24 9.94 -28.88
C SER A 660 35.38 10.12 -27.36
N LYS A 661 36.56 10.57 -26.91
CA LYS A 661 36.83 10.91 -25.51
C LYS A 661 35.99 12.09 -25.05
N ALA A 662 35.96 13.19 -25.82
CA ALA A 662 35.14 14.37 -25.49
C ALA A 662 33.64 14.02 -25.35
N ARG A 663 33.12 13.11 -26.18
CA ARG A 663 31.74 12.61 -26.08
C ARG A 663 31.51 11.69 -24.88
N LEU A 664 32.54 10.97 -24.43
CA LEU A 664 32.48 10.17 -23.20
C LEU A 664 32.48 11.09 -21.96
N ASP A 665 33.31 12.14 -21.97
CA ASP A 665 33.37 13.15 -20.90
C ASP A 665 32.03 13.91 -20.78
N GLU A 666 31.39 14.25 -21.91
CA GLU A 666 30.03 14.83 -21.94
C GLU A 666 28.97 13.84 -21.40
N ALA A 667 29.04 12.57 -21.77
CA ALA A 667 28.14 11.54 -21.27
C ALA A 667 28.29 11.31 -19.75
N LEU A 668 29.52 11.34 -19.22
CA LEU A 668 29.79 11.27 -17.78
C LEU A 668 29.21 12.47 -17.03
N ALA A 669 29.33 13.69 -17.58
CA ALA A 669 28.72 14.88 -16.99
C ALA A 669 27.18 14.78 -16.93
N LEU A 670 26.54 14.18 -17.95
CA LEU A 670 25.11 13.89 -17.95
C LEU A 670 24.73 12.84 -16.91
N VAL A 671 25.51 11.76 -16.76
CA VAL A 671 25.29 10.73 -15.72
C VAL A 671 25.32 11.36 -14.33
N HIS A 672 26.34 12.17 -14.01
CA HIS A 672 26.41 12.87 -12.71
C HIS A 672 25.22 13.84 -12.49
N GLN A 673 24.70 14.47 -13.56
CA GLN A 673 23.49 15.28 -13.43
C GLN A 673 22.24 14.43 -13.11
N TYR A 674 22.13 13.23 -13.66
CA TYR A 674 21.04 12.30 -13.33
C TYR A 674 21.20 11.71 -11.94
N GLU A 675 22.42 11.37 -11.50
CA GLU A 675 22.70 10.94 -10.12
C GLU A 675 22.29 12.02 -9.11
N ALA A 676 22.65 13.28 -9.33
CA ALA A 676 22.21 14.39 -8.48
C ALA A 676 20.68 14.51 -8.40
N LYS A 677 19.98 14.43 -9.54
CA LYS A 677 18.51 14.42 -9.58
C LYS A 677 17.90 13.23 -8.84
N VAL A 678 18.51 12.05 -8.92
CA VAL A 678 18.07 10.84 -8.19
C VAL A 678 18.28 11.02 -6.69
N CYS A 679 19.40 11.62 -6.25
CA CYS A 679 19.62 11.97 -4.85
C CYS A 679 18.56 12.94 -4.33
N ASP A 680 18.26 14.03 -5.06
CA ASP A 680 17.19 14.98 -4.71
C ASP A 680 15.83 14.29 -4.61
N LEU A 681 15.46 13.45 -5.59
CA LEU A 681 14.21 12.69 -5.57
C LEU A 681 14.13 11.73 -4.38
N THR A 682 15.24 11.05 -4.08
CA THR A 682 15.35 10.10 -2.96
C THR A 682 15.21 10.84 -1.62
N GLN A 683 15.83 12.01 -1.47
CA GLN A 683 15.69 12.84 -0.28
C GLN A 683 14.25 13.32 -0.08
N ASN A 684 13.59 13.77 -1.16
CA ASN A 684 12.17 14.18 -1.12
C ASN A 684 11.23 13.01 -0.78
N PHE A 685 11.50 11.82 -1.33
CA PHE A 685 10.77 10.60 -1.00
C PHE A 685 10.95 10.22 0.47
N MET A 686 12.17 10.27 1.00
CA MET A 686 12.45 10.01 2.42
C MET A 686 11.73 11.00 3.34
N ALA A 687 11.71 12.29 3.00
CA ALA A 687 10.95 13.29 3.75
C ALA A 687 9.44 12.97 3.76
N THR A 688 8.86 12.72 2.58
CA THR A 688 7.43 12.39 2.44
C THR A 688 7.06 11.08 3.15
N SER A 689 7.96 10.08 3.15
CA SER A 689 7.79 8.82 3.87
C SER A 689 7.78 9.00 5.38
N ASN A 690 8.65 9.88 5.90
CA ASN A 690 8.65 10.24 7.33
C ASN A 690 7.37 10.98 7.72
N ASP A 691 6.91 11.94 6.90
CA ASP A 691 5.66 12.67 7.12
C ASP A 691 4.44 11.72 7.10
N LEU A 692 4.42 10.76 6.19
CA LEU A 692 3.38 9.70 6.14
C LEU A 692 3.43 8.83 7.40
N GLN A 693 4.61 8.40 7.84
CA GLN A 693 4.76 7.60 9.05
C GLN A 693 4.27 8.35 10.31
N GLU A 694 4.49 9.66 10.39
CA GLU A 694 3.96 10.48 11.48
C GLU A 694 2.43 10.64 11.40
N ALA A 695 1.89 10.81 10.19
CA ALA A 695 0.44 10.83 9.97
C ALA A 695 -0.22 9.48 10.34
N GLU A 696 0.45 8.35 10.10
CA GLU A 696 -0.01 7.02 10.53
C GLU A 696 0.01 6.87 12.06
N LYS A 697 1.03 7.38 12.77
CA LYS A 697 1.04 7.43 14.25
C LYS A 697 -0.11 8.28 14.78
N HIS A 698 -0.33 9.47 14.21
CA HIS A 698 -1.44 10.34 14.60
C HIS A 698 -2.79 9.66 14.36
N LYS A 699 -2.95 8.95 13.24
CA LYS A 699 -4.15 8.14 12.97
C LYS A 699 -4.34 7.04 14.00
N ALA A 700 -3.31 6.24 14.29
CA ALA A 700 -3.40 5.16 15.28
C ALA A 700 -3.75 5.70 16.69
N MET A 701 -3.22 6.85 17.08
CA MET A 701 -3.60 7.55 18.31
C MET A 701 -5.08 8.00 18.28
N LEU A 702 -5.56 8.50 17.15
CA LEU A 702 -6.96 8.91 16.98
C LEU A 702 -7.90 7.70 17.06
N ASP A 703 -7.54 6.56 16.44
CA ASP A 703 -8.31 5.32 16.47
C ASP A 703 -8.46 4.79 17.92
N VAL A 704 -7.40 4.87 18.74
CA VAL A 704 -7.46 4.54 20.19
C VAL A 704 -8.40 5.49 20.95
N ILE A 705 -8.33 6.80 20.70
CA ILE A 705 -9.22 7.79 21.34
C ILE A 705 -10.69 7.55 20.93
N ILE A 706 -10.94 7.21 19.66
CA ILE A 706 -12.28 6.87 19.16
C ILE A 706 -12.79 5.62 19.89
N GLN A 707 -11.99 4.55 19.99
CA GLN A 707 -12.37 3.33 20.69
C GLN A 707 -12.66 3.56 22.18
N GLU A 708 -11.87 4.40 22.86
CA GLU A 708 -12.14 4.81 24.25
C GLU A 708 -13.50 5.52 24.36
N LYS A 709 -13.76 6.50 23.48
CA LYS A 709 -15.03 7.26 23.47
C LYS A 709 -16.24 6.41 23.09
N GLU A 710 -16.09 5.46 22.17
CA GLU A 710 -17.14 4.48 21.85
C GLU A 710 -17.46 3.61 23.08
N SER A 711 -16.46 3.17 23.85
CA SER A 711 -16.68 2.39 25.07
C SER A 711 -17.37 3.20 26.18
N GLU A 712 -17.01 4.49 26.33
CA GLU A 712 -17.66 5.42 27.26
C GLU A 712 -19.14 5.61 26.89
N ILE A 713 -19.43 5.88 25.60
CA ILE A 713 -20.81 5.98 25.08
C ILE A 713 -21.58 4.68 25.33
N PHE A 714 -20.98 3.51 25.07
CA PHE A 714 -21.65 2.22 25.26
C PHE A 714 -22.05 1.99 26.73
N SER A 715 -21.20 2.40 27.67
CA SER A 715 -21.49 2.34 29.11
C SER A 715 -22.61 3.30 29.53
N LEU A 716 -22.64 4.51 28.97
CA LEU A 716 -23.70 5.51 29.18
C LEU A 716 -25.05 5.04 28.63
N THR A 717 -25.08 4.46 27.42
CA THR A 717 -26.31 3.90 26.84
C THR A 717 -26.84 2.73 27.64
N ALA A 718 -25.98 1.82 28.13
CA ALA A 718 -26.41 0.70 28.97
C ALA A 718 -27.06 1.19 30.28
N SER A 719 -26.51 2.22 30.94
CA SER A 719 -27.12 2.82 32.13
C SER A 719 -28.44 3.54 31.80
N SER A 720 -28.52 4.21 30.65
CA SER A 720 -29.76 4.85 30.19
C SER A 720 -30.86 3.83 29.89
N ASP A 721 -30.53 2.69 29.27
CA ASP A 721 -31.49 1.62 29.00
C ASP A 721 -32.01 0.98 30.30
N GLU A 722 -31.16 0.80 31.30
CA GLU A 722 -31.57 0.34 32.62
C GLU A 722 -32.54 1.35 33.29
N GLN A 723 -32.25 2.66 33.20
CA GLN A 723 -33.17 3.71 33.66
C GLN A 723 -34.50 3.70 32.90
N ILE A 724 -34.50 3.46 31.57
CA ILE A 724 -35.73 3.33 30.78
C ILE A 724 -36.55 2.11 31.22
N VAL A 725 -35.91 0.98 31.55
CA VAL A 725 -36.59 -0.21 32.09
C VAL A 725 -37.19 0.09 33.47
N GLN A 726 -36.47 0.78 34.35
CA GLN A 726 -37.00 1.23 35.65
C GLN A 726 -38.17 2.21 35.50
N LEU A 727 -38.10 3.18 34.58
CA LEU A 727 -39.20 4.10 34.30
C LEU A 727 -40.43 3.38 33.74
N ARG A 728 -40.25 2.36 32.90
CA ARG A 728 -41.36 1.51 32.42
C ARG A 728 -42.01 0.71 33.54
N SER A 729 -41.24 0.16 34.49
CA SER A 729 -41.81 -0.58 35.63
C SER A 729 -42.60 0.35 36.56
N ILE A 730 -42.09 1.56 36.83
CA ILE A 730 -42.82 2.60 37.58
C ILE A 730 -44.11 3.01 36.85
N LEU A 731 -44.06 3.19 35.54
CA LEU A 731 -45.25 3.55 34.73
C LEU A 731 -46.36 2.49 34.84
N ILE A 732 -46.01 1.20 34.78
CA ILE A 732 -46.97 0.10 34.96
C ILE A 732 -47.62 0.17 36.36
N VAL A 733 -46.83 0.35 37.42
CA VAL A 733 -47.33 0.48 38.80
C VAL A 733 -48.24 1.71 38.96
N VAL A 734 -47.89 2.83 38.33
CA VAL A 734 -48.72 4.06 38.33
C VAL A 734 -50.03 3.84 37.57
N GLU A 735 -50.02 3.09 36.46
CA GLU A 735 -51.23 2.75 35.70
C GLU A 735 -52.16 1.82 36.49
N GLU A 736 -51.61 0.81 37.18
CA GLU A 736 -52.36 -0.07 38.09
C GLU A 736 -52.95 0.69 39.29
N LEU A 737 -52.16 1.58 39.90
CA LEU A 737 -52.62 2.45 40.98
C LEU A 737 -53.74 3.38 40.50
N SER A 738 -53.62 3.96 39.31
CA SER A 738 -54.65 4.80 38.68
C SER A 738 -55.96 4.03 38.48
N LYS A 739 -55.89 2.79 37.95
CA LYS A 739 -57.05 1.89 37.82
C LYS A 739 -57.69 1.59 39.18
N SER A 740 -56.88 1.30 40.21
CA SER A 740 -57.36 1.06 41.58
C SER A 740 -58.05 2.29 42.19
N ILE A 741 -57.49 3.49 41.98
CA ILE A 741 -58.09 4.76 42.41
C ILE A 741 -59.43 5.01 41.70
N ALA A 742 -59.54 4.74 40.40
CA ALA A 742 -60.80 4.90 39.66
C ALA A 742 -61.91 3.96 40.18
N VAL A 743 -61.57 2.70 40.48
CA VAL A 743 -62.49 1.73 41.11
C VAL A 743 -62.91 2.20 42.51
N PHE A 744 -61.96 2.69 43.31
CA PHE A 744 -62.23 3.23 44.64
C PHE A 744 -63.13 4.48 44.61
N GLN A 745 -62.88 5.41 43.68
CA GLN A 745 -63.72 6.59 43.46
C GLN A 745 -65.14 6.21 43.08
N SER A 746 -65.31 5.22 42.19
CA SER A 746 -66.63 4.71 41.79
C SER A 746 -67.39 4.10 42.99
N SER A 747 -66.69 3.31 43.82
CA SER A 747 -67.25 2.73 45.05
C SER A 747 -67.62 3.80 46.10
N ILE A 748 -66.81 4.84 46.27
CA ILE A 748 -67.15 5.99 47.13
C ILE A 748 -68.39 6.70 46.60
N MET A 749 -68.45 7.00 45.30
CA MET A 749 -69.58 7.69 44.68
C MET A 749 -70.88 6.91 44.89
N GLU A 750 -70.87 5.60 44.64
CA GLU A 750 -72.02 4.73 44.87
C GLU A 750 -72.43 4.72 46.35
N ASN A 751 -71.48 4.64 47.28
CA ASN A 751 -71.76 4.66 48.72
C ASN A 751 -72.33 6.02 49.19
N ILE A 752 -71.84 7.14 48.65
CA ILE A 752 -72.39 8.48 48.92
C ILE A 752 -73.81 8.58 48.38
N GLN A 753 -74.05 8.15 47.14
CA GLN A 753 -75.37 8.19 46.51
C GLN A 753 -76.38 7.31 47.26
N ARG A 754 -76.00 6.08 47.64
CA ARG A 754 -76.81 5.21 48.51
C ARG A 754 -77.15 5.86 49.86
N ARG A 755 -76.20 6.59 50.47
CA ARG A 755 -76.45 7.34 51.72
C ARG A 755 -77.37 8.54 51.51
N TYR A 756 -77.22 9.26 50.40
CA TYR A 756 -78.08 10.38 50.04
C TYR A 756 -79.53 9.92 49.85
N SER A 757 -79.79 8.89 49.05
CA SER A 757 -81.16 8.35 48.85
C SER A 757 -81.78 7.83 50.15
N ARG A 758 -80.98 7.26 51.07
CA ARG A 758 -81.44 6.89 52.42
C ARG A 758 -81.79 8.09 53.28
N LEU A 759 -81.01 9.18 53.21
CA LEU A 759 -81.29 10.42 53.93
C LEU A 759 -82.54 11.10 53.37
N GLU A 760 -82.70 11.17 52.05
CA GLU A 760 -83.87 11.69 51.36
C GLU A 760 -85.14 10.91 51.76
N THR A 761 -85.06 9.57 51.82
CA THR A 761 -86.15 8.71 52.34
C THR A 761 -86.50 9.07 53.79
N LEU A 762 -85.51 9.30 54.66
CA LEU A 762 -85.74 9.74 56.04
C LEU A 762 -86.36 11.14 56.10
N CYS A 763 -85.95 12.08 55.24
CA CYS A 763 -86.56 13.41 55.15
C CYS A 763 -88.04 13.32 54.76
N CYS A 764 -88.42 12.44 53.82
CA CYS A 764 -89.83 12.19 53.50
C CYS A 764 -90.61 11.60 54.69
N GLN A 765 -89.99 10.68 55.46
CA GLN A 765 -90.60 10.15 56.68
C GLN A 765 -90.77 11.23 57.77
N PHE A 766 -89.79 12.11 57.96
CA PHE A 766 -89.91 13.25 58.88
C PHE A 766 -90.99 14.25 58.43
N ALA A 767 -91.17 14.48 57.14
CA ALA A 767 -92.26 15.33 56.63
C ALA A 767 -93.64 14.74 56.98
N SER A 768 -93.84 13.43 56.79
CA SER A 768 -95.07 12.75 57.21
C SER A 768 -95.28 12.79 58.73
N LEU A 769 -94.21 12.65 59.53
CA LEU A 769 -94.30 12.77 60.98
C LEU A 769 -94.65 14.20 61.42
N ALA A 770 -94.11 15.23 60.76
CA ALA A 770 -94.44 16.62 61.02
C ALA A 770 -95.94 16.90 60.73
N GLU A 771 -96.48 16.36 59.64
CA GLU A 771 -97.91 16.45 59.34
C GLU A 771 -98.77 15.77 60.43
N GLN A 772 -98.38 14.57 60.90
CA GLN A 772 -99.04 13.91 62.03
C GLN A 772 -98.99 14.76 63.31
N VAL A 773 -97.86 15.40 63.61
CA VAL A 773 -97.71 16.30 64.75
C VAL A 773 -98.64 17.53 64.62
N ASP A 774 -98.79 18.10 63.43
CA ASP A 774 -99.70 19.24 63.22
C ASP A 774 -101.19 18.85 63.20
N ILE A 775 -101.52 17.60 62.88
CA ILE A 775 -102.85 17.02 63.13
C ILE A 775 -103.09 16.89 64.65
N LEU A 776 -102.10 16.39 65.39
CA LEU A 776 -102.19 16.26 66.85
C LEU A 776 -102.30 17.62 67.56
N LYS A 777 -101.52 18.64 67.18
CA LYS A 777 -101.65 20.01 67.70
C LYS A 777 -103.04 20.60 67.47
N ARG A 778 -103.60 20.43 66.25
CA ARG A 778 -104.99 20.87 65.96
C ARG A 778 -106.01 20.17 66.86
N ARG A 779 -105.81 18.88 67.14
CA ARG A 779 -106.66 18.11 68.08
C ARG A 779 -106.50 18.59 69.52
N GLU A 780 -105.27 18.88 69.96
CA GLU A 780 -104.99 19.42 71.30
C GLU A 780 -105.66 20.78 71.51
N LEU A 781 -105.47 21.72 70.57
CA LEU A 781 -106.11 23.05 70.61
C LEU A 781 -107.65 22.93 70.64
N GLY A 782 -108.22 22.02 69.85
CA GLY A 782 -109.66 21.74 69.86
C GLY A 782 -110.17 21.10 71.17
N CYS A 783 -109.32 20.39 71.91
CA CYS A 783 -109.64 19.89 73.26
C CYS A 783 -109.50 20.99 74.32
N ARG A 784 -108.47 21.82 74.23
CA ARG A 784 -108.22 22.97 75.11
C ARG A 784 -109.38 23.97 75.08
N ALA A 785 -109.81 24.39 73.90
CA ALA A 785 -110.94 25.31 73.73
C ALA A 785 -112.26 24.75 74.34
N LYS A 786 -112.50 23.44 74.22
CA LYS A 786 -113.67 22.79 74.84
C LYS A 786 -113.59 22.77 76.38
N PHE A 787 -112.38 22.64 76.93
CA PHE A 787 -112.17 22.71 78.37
C PHE A 787 -112.35 24.15 78.88
N GLU A 788 -111.84 25.15 78.18
CA GLU A 788 -111.99 26.57 78.51
C GLU A 788 -113.47 27.00 78.52
N ILE A 789 -114.25 26.65 77.50
CA ILE A 789 -115.70 26.89 77.47
C ILE A 789 -116.38 26.24 78.69
N LYS A 790 -116.10 24.95 78.94
CA LYS A 790 -116.72 24.24 80.08
C LYS A 790 -116.33 24.83 81.44
N SER A 791 -115.11 25.35 81.57
CA SER A 791 -114.65 26.05 82.77
C SER A 791 -115.35 27.39 82.96
N PHE A 792 -115.65 28.11 81.89
CA PHE A 792 -116.43 29.35 81.93
C PHE A 792 -117.89 29.09 82.30
N ASP A 793 -118.53 28.08 81.70
CA ASP A 793 -119.90 27.67 82.03
C ASP A 793 -120.02 27.23 83.50
N LEU A 794 -119.02 26.49 84.01
CA LEU A 794 -118.92 26.11 85.42
C LEU A 794 -118.76 27.33 86.33
N LYS A 795 -117.90 28.29 85.98
CA LYS A 795 -117.72 29.48 86.81
C LYS A 795 -118.98 30.34 86.87
N LYS A 796 -119.68 30.48 85.75
CA LYS A 796 -120.98 31.18 85.71
C LYS A 796 -122.03 30.48 86.60
N ALA A 797 -122.05 29.15 86.63
CA ALA A 797 -122.96 28.40 87.49
C ALA A 797 -122.60 28.51 88.99
N GLU A 798 -121.31 28.59 89.32
CA GLU A 798 -120.83 28.89 90.69
C GLU A 798 -121.32 30.28 91.13
N ASP A 799 -121.10 31.32 90.32
CA ASP A 799 -121.52 32.71 90.61
C ASP A 799 -123.06 32.84 90.79
N GLU A 800 -123.86 32.03 90.09
CA GLU A 800 -125.32 31.99 90.22
C GLU A 800 -125.77 31.24 91.49
N VAL A 801 -125.03 30.22 91.93
CA VAL A 801 -125.27 29.51 93.20
C VAL A 801 -124.89 30.39 94.40
N ASP A 802 -123.77 31.12 94.34
CA ASP A 802 -123.35 32.05 95.39
C ASP A 802 -124.42 33.15 95.61
N LEU A 803 -124.94 33.73 94.51
CA LEU A 803 -126.00 34.75 94.57
C LEU A 803 -127.30 34.22 95.22
N LEU A 804 -127.66 32.96 94.95
CA LEU A 804 -128.80 32.29 95.60
C LEU A 804 -128.52 31.98 97.08
N GLY A 805 -127.27 31.70 97.45
CA GLY A 805 -126.83 31.56 98.83
C GLY A 805 -127.04 32.85 99.63
N ASP A 806 -126.55 33.98 99.11
CA ASP A 806 -126.74 35.31 99.71
C ASP A 806 -128.24 35.65 99.92
N GLU A 807 -129.12 35.29 98.98
CA GLU A 807 -130.56 35.51 99.09
C GLU A 807 -131.22 34.59 100.14
N VAL A 808 -130.77 33.34 100.25
CA VAL A 808 -131.22 32.40 101.30
C VAL A 808 -130.79 32.87 102.70
N ASP A 809 -129.56 33.34 102.85
CA ASP A 809 -129.05 33.86 104.13
C ASP A 809 -129.78 35.13 104.58
N ALA A 810 -130.09 36.04 103.64
CA ALA A 810 -130.92 37.21 103.93
C ALA A 810 -132.34 36.82 104.41
N LEU A 811 -132.93 35.77 103.84
CA LEU A 811 -134.22 35.23 104.29
C LEU A 811 -134.13 34.55 105.67
N LEU A 812 -133.01 33.89 105.99
CA LEU A 812 -132.76 33.29 107.30
C LEU A 812 -132.62 34.34 108.40
N ASP A 813 -131.88 35.43 108.17
CA ASP A 813 -131.75 36.56 109.11
C ASP A 813 -133.10 37.26 109.37
N ILE A 814 -133.95 37.42 108.35
CA ILE A 814 -135.32 37.92 108.53
C ILE A 814 -136.15 36.95 109.39
N LEU A 815 -136.05 35.64 109.15
CA LEU A 815 -136.76 34.63 109.92
C LEU A 815 -136.29 34.59 111.39
N GLU A 816 -135.00 34.76 111.65
CA GLU A 816 -134.45 34.86 113.00
C GLU A 816 -134.95 36.12 113.73
N LYS A 817 -135.01 37.28 113.05
CA LYS A 817 -135.59 38.50 113.61
C LYS A 817 -137.07 38.35 113.96
N ILE A 818 -137.85 37.69 113.10
CA ILE A 818 -139.26 37.33 113.37
C ILE A 818 -139.35 36.39 114.58
N TYR A 819 -138.46 35.40 114.66
CA TYR A 819 -138.41 34.45 115.77
C TYR A 819 -138.10 35.14 117.11
N ILE A 820 -137.09 36.02 117.17
CA ILE A 820 -136.73 36.79 118.36
C ILE A 820 -137.90 37.68 118.82
N ALA A 821 -138.58 38.35 117.88
CA ALA A 821 -139.74 39.18 118.19
C ALA A 821 -140.89 38.36 118.80
N LEU A 822 -141.17 37.16 118.30
CA LEU A 822 -142.19 36.27 118.85
C LEU A 822 -141.79 35.70 120.23
N ASP A 823 -140.51 35.35 120.44
CA ASP A 823 -140.01 34.86 121.73
C ASP A 823 -140.09 35.93 122.83
N TYR A 824 -139.94 37.22 122.49
CA TYR A 824 -140.13 38.33 123.43
C TYR A 824 -141.57 38.42 123.99
N TYR A 825 -142.58 38.11 123.17
CA TYR A 825 -143.99 38.08 123.61
C TYR A 825 -144.43 36.75 124.25
N SER A 826 -143.49 35.80 124.42
CA SER A 826 -143.72 34.47 125.00
C SER A 826 -144.53 34.44 126.32
N PRO A 827 -144.36 35.35 127.30
CA PRO A 827 -145.17 35.34 128.52
C PRO A 827 -146.67 35.49 128.30
N VAL A 828 -147.09 36.22 127.26
CA VAL A 828 -148.50 36.39 126.88
C VAL A 828 -148.99 35.21 126.04
N LEU A 829 -148.11 34.64 125.21
CA LEU A 829 -148.42 33.53 124.31
C LEU A 829 -148.50 32.16 125.01
N GLN A 830 -148.09 32.03 126.28
CA GLN A 830 -148.21 30.79 127.07
C GLN A 830 -149.65 30.26 127.17
N HIS A 831 -150.67 31.09 126.96
CA HIS A 831 -152.07 30.65 126.93
C HIS A 831 -152.51 29.99 125.61
N TYR A 832 -151.68 30.04 124.55
CA TYR A 832 -151.96 29.45 123.24
C TYR A 832 -150.97 28.34 122.87
N CYS A 833 -151.28 27.13 123.33
CA CYS A 833 -150.55 25.88 123.09
C CYS A 833 -149.92 25.76 121.68
N GLY A 834 -150.73 25.91 120.62
CA GLY A 834 -150.25 25.71 119.24
C GLY A 834 -149.19 26.71 118.75
N VAL A 835 -149.15 27.93 119.30
CA VAL A 835 -148.13 28.93 118.92
C VAL A 835 -146.76 28.55 119.52
N MET A 836 -146.75 27.97 120.73
CA MET A 836 -145.54 27.52 121.41
C MET A 836 -144.88 26.31 120.70
N GLU A 837 -145.67 25.40 120.13
CA GLU A 837 -145.17 24.28 119.34
C GLU A 837 -144.54 24.74 118.02
N ILE A 838 -145.18 25.70 117.33
CA ILE A 838 -144.63 26.33 116.12
C ILE A 838 -143.32 27.06 116.44
N LEU A 839 -143.25 27.80 117.56
CA LEU A 839 -142.01 28.48 117.98
C LEU A 839 -140.88 27.49 118.30
N LYS A 840 -141.16 26.33 118.90
CA LYS A 840 -140.16 25.27 119.08
C LYS A 840 -139.69 24.70 117.74
N LEU A 841 -140.60 24.47 116.79
CA LEU A 841 -140.25 24.00 115.44
C LEU A 841 -139.42 25.01 114.64
N VAL A 842 -139.72 26.31 114.76
CA VAL A 842 -138.91 27.38 114.14
C VAL A 842 -137.54 27.45 114.79
N ARG A 843 -137.43 27.40 116.14
CA ARG A 843 -136.13 27.35 116.83
C ARG A 843 -135.31 26.12 116.42
N GLU A 844 -135.92 24.94 116.27
CA GLU A 844 -135.22 23.75 115.79
C GLU A 844 -134.75 23.85 114.34
N ARG A 845 -135.55 24.49 113.45
CA ARG A 845 -135.16 24.67 112.05
C ARG A 845 -134.07 25.73 111.85
N ILE A 846 -134.17 26.88 112.53
CA ILE A 846 -133.09 27.89 112.50
C ILE A 846 -131.78 27.26 113.01
N LYS A 847 -131.81 26.51 114.13
CA LYS A 847 -130.62 25.83 114.65
C LYS A 847 -130.07 24.71 113.76
N ARG A 848 -130.87 24.12 112.85
CA ARG A 848 -130.37 23.14 111.87
C ARG A 848 -129.77 23.78 110.62
N ASN A 849 -130.11 25.03 110.32
CA ASN A 849 -129.62 25.75 109.14
C ASN A 849 -128.37 26.62 109.40
N ILE A 850 -127.83 26.64 110.62
CA ILE A 850 -126.55 27.32 110.97
C ILE A 850 -125.34 26.34 110.86
N PHE A 851 -125.56 25.12 110.35
CA PHE A 851 -124.53 24.08 110.17
C PHE A 851 -124.69 23.30 108.85
N LEU A 852 -124.86 24.05 107.76
CA LEU A 852 -124.60 23.64 106.38
C LEU A 852 -123.94 24.82 105.65
#